data_AF-A0A066PQY2-F1
#
_entry.id   AF-A0A066PQY2-F1
#
_cell.length_a   1.000
_cell.length_b   1.000
_cell.length_c   1.000
_cell.angle_alpha   90.00
_cell.angle_beta   90.00
_cell.angle_gamma   90.00
#
_symmetry.space_group_name_H-M   'P 1'
#
loop_
_entity.id
_entity.type
_entity.pdbx_description
1 polymer ?
#
loop_
_entity_poly.entity_id
_entity_poly.type
_entity_poly.pdbx_seq_one_letter_code
_entity_poly.pdbx_strand_id
1 'polypeptide(L)'
;MPTIGQLPAANSVSDSDELPLYQAGQTVAATRAQFLAGMQQQLALPQGTLLGGVGPGTAAPVPITIGANLSLSGTTLAAAAAPFEIAALPAGAAPAAGDAVPLGQGGANVALAYGAFMSGISTLPGVQAGGFEAVAAGASAVRSIAELAANAVAIEDFGARGDGVTDDAPALRAALAAGSPVRFGPKTYRIDGECDISGAAATLIGVPGQTVLTRGAQSVAGTSSQAAWISVSAATFNADGIIFDANAAITAQTWGVVIQAGCTASNITRSLFRNAKGSIYGWGLAIAPSDPTVTRHHVHDCEFTANAVDGLWVAATDAVAVTSCRAHDNARNGIYVDNQDPTLTLKIRDVQVVGNTCWNNQTGIVIGNFNQTNREPPTYGNANPDVLGALVAQNCAFSNSGYGISISGRNILVTGNLLVDNGPAGGGMLVNTGYCRVANNMIINSGGFGIDAGGSIHVELSGNYCDGQTIGIGIGGSQNCTVRGNFIQDCTTGIMALNVESDGRGTNFGISCNNLEIAGNRINYGAGGYGIVLQDAPQLVVVRDNIVSSGTSGDPLNALVPYTDSVVLRNNIVNFDDTFAVNPVAANGVNTLVYPDLLDRVTVSQSTGAVQSIISATAQRTEGMITYIKVTNGGSNYTNATVSISGTGSGAAASAWIANGAVIGVYITARGSGYGPGTQVSITGDGTGATATVQVGLPVLEGRRLEIDCLAPVSFASAGSAPAQENWTGAPLTVPAGATIEWRGHAGAWQAARFIQSDYLVPAADGSVTLGSQAGDVRLGPAAGGAVRLISPTEPTGCVVLIGRGSPLGVVSAPPGSSYRNLDGGAGATFWIKQTATDATGWVAIA
;
A
#
# COMPACT_ATOMS: atom_id res chain seq x y z
N MET A 1 -20.90 -95.35 -137.80
CA MET A 1 -21.22 -94.93 -136.42
C MET A 1 -21.04 -93.43 -136.34
N PRO A 2 -21.94 -92.68 -135.67
CA PRO A 2 -21.55 -91.41 -135.08
C PRO A 2 -20.36 -91.66 -134.13
N THR A 3 -19.32 -90.85 -134.21
CA THR A 3 -18.21 -90.82 -133.25
C THR A 3 -18.71 -90.28 -131.90
N ILE A 4 -17.98 -90.51 -130.81
CA ILE A 4 -18.38 -90.03 -129.48
C ILE A 4 -18.58 -88.50 -129.41
N GLY A 5 -17.92 -87.73 -130.32
CA GLY A 5 -18.14 -86.30 -130.50
C GLY A 5 -19.41 -85.92 -131.29
N GLN A 6 -20.17 -86.89 -131.78
CA GLN A 6 -21.44 -86.71 -132.51
C GLN A 6 -22.67 -87.08 -131.65
N LEU A 7 -22.47 -87.46 -130.38
CA LEU A 7 -23.56 -87.70 -129.43
C LEU A 7 -23.98 -86.38 -128.75
N PRO A 8 -25.29 -86.19 -128.48
CA PRO A 8 -25.78 -85.07 -127.67
C PRO A 8 -25.18 -85.10 -126.26
N ALA A 9 -24.89 -83.92 -125.69
CA ALA A 9 -24.49 -83.82 -124.30
C ALA A 9 -25.64 -84.29 -123.39
N ALA A 10 -25.33 -85.12 -122.40
CA ALA A 10 -26.29 -85.51 -121.37
C ALA A 10 -26.58 -84.32 -120.44
N ASN A 11 -27.84 -84.03 -120.16
CA ASN A 11 -28.26 -82.95 -119.26
C ASN A 11 -27.89 -83.21 -117.79
N SER A 12 -27.75 -84.48 -117.43
CA SER A 12 -27.23 -84.95 -116.14
C SER A 12 -26.72 -86.37 -116.33
N VAL A 13 -25.77 -86.78 -115.49
CA VAL A 13 -25.22 -88.14 -115.48
C VAL A 13 -25.34 -88.73 -114.08
N SER A 14 -25.93 -89.92 -113.95
CA SER A 14 -26.08 -90.69 -112.71
C SER A 14 -24.95 -91.71 -112.50
N ASP A 15 -24.80 -92.21 -111.29
CA ASP A 15 -23.79 -93.23 -110.95
C ASP A 15 -24.08 -94.61 -111.59
N SER A 16 -25.30 -94.81 -112.07
CA SER A 16 -25.74 -95.96 -112.86
C SER A 16 -25.58 -95.76 -114.37
N ASP A 17 -25.15 -94.59 -114.83
CA ASP A 17 -24.99 -94.35 -116.27
C ASP A 17 -23.77 -95.08 -116.81
N GLU A 18 -23.99 -95.86 -117.86
CA GLU A 18 -23.00 -96.70 -118.52
C GLU A 18 -22.26 -95.94 -119.62
N LEU A 19 -20.93 -95.90 -119.52
CA LEU A 19 -20.04 -95.37 -120.54
C LEU A 19 -19.50 -96.52 -121.39
N PRO A 20 -19.54 -96.42 -122.73
CA PRO A 20 -18.89 -97.39 -123.59
C PRO A 20 -17.37 -97.23 -123.52
N LEU A 21 -16.68 -98.32 -123.19
CA LEU A 21 -15.23 -98.44 -123.21
C LEU A 21 -14.86 -99.55 -124.20
N TYR A 22 -13.80 -99.36 -124.98
CA TYR A 22 -13.31 -100.40 -125.91
C TYR A 22 -12.08 -101.09 -125.33
N GLN A 23 -12.18 -102.37 -124.99
CA GLN A 23 -11.08 -103.15 -124.42
C GLN A 23 -11.10 -104.60 -124.93
N ALA A 24 -9.92 -105.19 -125.17
CA ALA A 24 -9.76 -106.58 -125.59
C ALA A 24 -10.57 -107.00 -126.84
N GLY A 25 -10.73 -106.10 -127.80
CA GLY A 25 -11.43 -106.37 -129.06
C GLY A 25 -12.96 -106.29 -128.97
N GLN A 26 -13.51 -105.93 -127.81
CA GLN A 26 -14.95 -105.80 -127.58
C GLN A 26 -15.30 -104.45 -126.94
N THR A 27 -16.44 -103.87 -127.32
CA THR A 27 -17.01 -102.73 -126.59
C THR A 27 -17.71 -103.25 -125.33
N VAL A 28 -17.26 -102.78 -124.18
CA VAL A 28 -17.82 -103.08 -122.85
C VAL A 28 -18.42 -101.81 -122.25
N ALA A 29 -19.33 -101.95 -121.29
CA ALA A 29 -19.88 -100.83 -120.53
C ALA A 29 -19.25 -100.80 -119.12
N ALA A 30 -18.93 -99.61 -118.62
CA ALA A 30 -18.61 -99.38 -117.20
C ALA A 30 -19.43 -98.21 -116.67
N THR A 31 -19.87 -98.26 -115.42
CA THR A 31 -20.68 -97.17 -114.86
C THR A 31 -19.81 -95.97 -114.47
N ARG A 32 -20.39 -94.78 -114.43
CA ARG A 32 -19.72 -93.56 -113.93
C ARG A 32 -19.10 -93.77 -112.54
N ALA A 33 -19.76 -94.52 -111.65
CA ALA A 33 -19.23 -94.84 -110.32
C ALA A 33 -17.98 -95.73 -110.37
N GLN A 34 -17.92 -96.69 -111.29
CA GLN A 34 -16.74 -97.54 -111.49
C GLN A 34 -15.54 -96.75 -112.05
N PHE A 35 -15.80 -95.68 -112.81
CA PHE A 35 -14.75 -94.78 -113.32
C PHE A 35 -14.24 -93.76 -112.27
N LEU A 36 -15.11 -93.27 -111.39
CA LEU A 36 -14.78 -92.24 -110.37
C LEU A 36 -14.18 -92.78 -109.06
N ALA A 37 -14.16 -94.10 -108.84
CA ALA A 37 -13.54 -94.72 -107.67
C ALA A 37 -12.01 -94.47 -107.55
N GLY A 38 -11.38 -93.92 -108.59
CA GLY A 38 -9.97 -93.51 -108.62
C GLY A 38 -9.69 -92.00 -108.52
N MET A 39 -10.67 -91.14 -108.22
CA MET A 39 -10.49 -89.69 -108.17
C MET A 39 -10.86 -89.08 -106.79
N GLN A 40 -9.99 -88.21 -106.26
CA GLN A 40 -10.08 -87.61 -104.92
C GLN A 40 -11.17 -86.52 -104.82
N GLN A 41 -12.12 -86.65 -103.87
CA GLN A 41 -13.30 -85.78 -103.72
C GLN A 41 -13.30 -84.91 -102.44
N GLN A 42 -12.18 -84.29 -102.04
CA GLN A 42 -12.20 -83.31 -100.93
C GLN A 42 -11.12 -82.24 -101.08
N LEU A 43 -11.50 -80.99 -100.82
CA LEU A 43 -10.59 -79.83 -100.77
C LEU A 43 -10.10 -79.62 -99.32
N ALA A 44 -8.83 -79.94 -99.09
CA ALA A 44 -8.11 -79.58 -97.87
C ALA A 44 -7.32 -78.28 -98.12
N LEU A 45 -7.45 -77.30 -97.24
CA LEU A 45 -6.61 -76.11 -97.26
C LEU A 45 -5.34 -76.38 -96.44
N PRO A 46 -4.13 -76.18 -97.01
CA PRO A 46 -2.88 -76.33 -96.28
C PRO A 46 -2.75 -75.34 -95.13
N GLN A 47 -2.03 -75.74 -94.09
CA GLN A 47 -1.61 -74.83 -93.03
C GLN A 47 -0.84 -73.65 -93.64
N GLY A 48 -1.37 -72.42 -93.52
CA GLY A 48 -0.73 -71.20 -94.01
C GLY A 48 -1.50 -70.36 -95.04
N THR A 49 -2.75 -70.69 -95.40
CA THR A 49 -3.55 -69.85 -96.33
C THR A 49 -4.65 -69.05 -95.62
N LEU A 50 -4.67 -67.73 -95.82
CA LEU A 50 -5.67 -66.78 -95.28
C LEU A 50 -6.74 -66.45 -96.34
N LEU A 51 -8.00 -66.31 -95.93
CA LEU A 51 -9.07 -65.79 -96.78
C LEU A 51 -8.83 -64.30 -97.03
N GLY A 52 -8.40 -63.94 -98.25
CA GLY A 52 -8.21 -62.53 -98.63
C GLY A 52 -8.39 -62.31 -100.14
N GLY A 53 -9.40 -61.52 -100.50
CA GLY A 53 -9.56 -60.87 -101.82
C GLY A 53 -10.15 -61.75 -102.94
N VAL A 54 -11.42 -61.50 -103.27
CA VAL A 54 -12.14 -62.05 -104.44
C VAL A 54 -12.02 -61.10 -105.64
N GLY A 55 -11.66 -61.62 -106.83
CA GLY A 55 -11.93 -60.97 -108.13
C GLY A 55 -10.76 -60.96 -109.13
N PRO A 56 -11.01 -61.13 -110.45
CA PRO A 56 -9.97 -61.16 -111.48
C PRO A 56 -9.48 -59.74 -111.79
N GLY A 57 -8.38 -59.33 -111.16
CA GLY A 57 -7.68 -58.08 -111.44
C GLY A 57 -6.24 -58.17 -110.94
N THR A 58 -5.26 -57.78 -111.77
CA THR A 58 -3.82 -57.94 -111.58
C THR A 58 -3.21 -57.01 -110.52
N ALA A 59 -3.68 -57.07 -109.27
CA ALA A 59 -3.06 -56.37 -108.14
C ALA A 59 -2.44 -57.36 -107.13
N ALA A 60 -1.25 -57.04 -106.61
CA ALA A 60 -0.53 -57.87 -105.66
C ALA A 60 -1.22 -57.91 -104.28
N PRO A 61 -1.17 -59.04 -103.53
CA PRO A 61 -1.77 -59.16 -102.19
C PRO A 61 -1.18 -58.19 -101.16
N VAL A 62 -2.02 -57.62 -100.29
CA VAL A 62 -1.65 -56.71 -99.20
C VAL A 62 -1.74 -57.42 -97.84
N PRO A 63 -0.77 -57.24 -96.91
CA PRO A 63 -0.81 -57.86 -95.57
C PRO A 63 -2.00 -57.41 -94.71
N ILE A 64 -2.61 -58.36 -93.97
CA ILE A 64 -3.59 -58.09 -92.92
C ILE A 64 -2.87 -58.07 -91.57
N THR A 65 -2.82 -56.91 -90.90
CA THR A 65 -2.24 -56.77 -89.56
C THR A 65 -3.35 -56.89 -88.51
N ILE A 66 -3.18 -57.75 -87.50
CA ILE A 66 -4.04 -57.79 -86.31
C ILE A 66 -3.69 -56.61 -85.38
N GLY A 67 -4.69 -55.90 -84.87
CA GLY A 67 -4.49 -54.74 -84.00
C GLY A 67 -3.80 -55.09 -82.68
N ALA A 68 -3.01 -54.15 -82.12
CA ALA A 68 -2.06 -54.37 -81.01
C ALA A 68 -2.62 -54.99 -79.71
N ASN A 69 -3.94 -54.99 -79.51
CA ASN A 69 -4.59 -55.50 -78.30
C ASN A 69 -5.12 -56.94 -78.41
N LEU A 70 -4.89 -57.61 -79.54
CA LEU A 70 -5.28 -58.98 -79.79
C LEU A 70 -4.02 -59.83 -80.01
N SER A 71 -3.83 -60.87 -79.19
CA SER A 71 -2.81 -61.89 -79.46
C SER A 71 -3.46 -63.13 -80.02
N LEU A 72 -2.86 -63.67 -81.08
CA LEU A 72 -3.19 -64.98 -81.62
C LEU A 72 -2.10 -65.95 -81.15
N SER A 73 -2.46 -66.85 -80.23
CA SER A 73 -1.56 -67.91 -79.75
C SER A 73 -2.18 -69.26 -80.09
N GLY A 74 -1.50 -70.01 -80.97
CA GLY A 74 -2.04 -71.24 -81.53
C GLY A 74 -3.34 -70.97 -82.31
N THR A 75 -4.43 -71.64 -81.89
CA THR A 75 -5.76 -71.53 -82.52
C THR A 75 -6.71 -70.59 -81.78
N THR A 76 -6.25 -69.86 -80.76
CA THR A 76 -7.09 -69.01 -79.92
C THR A 76 -6.77 -67.53 -80.14
N LEU A 77 -7.79 -66.76 -80.52
CA LEU A 77 -7.72 -65.29 -80.57
C LEU A 77 -8.22 -64.74 -79.22
N ALA A 78 -7.33 -64.10 -78.45
CA ALA A 78 -7.64 -63.54 -77.13
C ALA A 78 -7.15 -62.10 -76.99
N ALA A 79 -7.89 -61.27 -76.22
CA ALA A 79 -7.44 -59.94 -75.85
C ALA A 79 -6.25 -60.06 -74.88
N ALA A 80 -5.10 -59.48 -75.25
CA ALA A 80 -3.84 -59.63 -74.51
C ALA A 80 -3.59 -58.51 -73.50
N ALA A 81 -4.64 -57.81 -73.04
CA ALA A 81 -4.49 -56.87 -71.94
C ALA A 81 -4.39 -57.66 -70.63
N ALA A 82 -3.17 -57.82 -70.11
CA ALA A 82 -3.02 -58.05 -68.67
C ALA A 82 -3.78 -56.91 -67.94
N PRO A 83 -4.52 -57.19 -66.85
CA PRO A 83 -5.08 -56.10 -66.05
C PRO A 83 -3.95 -55.13 -65.68
N PHE A 84 -4.23 -53.83 -65.69
CA PHE A 84 -3.26 -52.80 -65.31
C PHE A 84 -2.75 -53.08 -63.89
N GLU A 85 -1.62 -53.80 -63.79
CA GLU A 85 -1.03 -54.17 -62.52
C GLU A 85 -0.15 -53.01 -62.05
N ILE A 86 -0.73 -52.18 -61.19
CA ILE A 86 -0.06 -51.02 -60.56
C ILE A 86 1.29 -51.42 -59.94
N ALA A 87 1.41 -52.66 -59.44
CA ALA A 87 2.62 -53.18 -58.81
C ALA A 87 3.80 -53.43 -59.76
N ALA A 88 3.56 -53.53 -61.09
CA ALA A 88 4.61 -53.79 -62.08
C ALA A 88 5.18 -52.50 -62.72
N LEU A 89 4.72 -51.32 -62.30
CA LEU A 89 5.20 -50.04 -62.82
C LEU A 89 6.59 -49.69 -62.25
N PRO A 90 7.50 -49.12 -63.05
CA PRO A 90 8.76 -48.58 -62.55
C PRO A 90 8.51 -47.43 -61.57
N ALA A 91 9.42 -47.24 -60.60
CA ALA A 91 9.33 -46.14 -59.65
C ALA A 91 9.33 -44.77 -60.39
N GLY A 92 8.34 -43.93 -60.10
CA GLY A 92 8.21 -42.60 -60.68
C GLY A 92 9.05 -41.54 -59.96
N ALA A 93 9.28 -40.40 -60.63
CA ALA A 93 9.82 -39.18 -60.01
C ALA A 93 8.69 -38.31 -59.43
N ALA A 94 9.04 -37.30 -58.62
CA ALA A 94 8.07 -36.32 -58.14
C ALA A 94 7.46 -35.54 -59.33
N PRO A 95 6.12 -35.47 -59.48
CA PRO A 95 5.50 -34.83 -60.64
C PRO A 95 5.71 -33.31 -60.65
N ALA A 96 5.99 -32.74 -61.82
CA ALA A 96 5.95 -31.31 -62.08
C ALA A 96 4.49 -30.84 -62.25
N ALA A 97 4.23 -29.53 -62.07
CA ALA A 97 2.87 -28.99 -62.09
C ALA A 97 2.08 -29.26 -63.40
N GLY A 98 2.76 -29.47 -64.53
CA GLY A 98 2.16 -29.79 -65.82
C GLY A 98 1.91 -31.28 -66.08
N ASP A 99 2.43 -32.18 -65.22
CA ASP A 99 2.34 -33.62 -65.45
C ASP A 99 0.91 -34.13 -65.32
N ALA A 100 0.49 -35.05 -66.19
CA ALA A 100 -0.90 -35.50 -66.22
C ALA A 100 -1.19 -36.57 -65.15
N VAL A 101 -2.22 -36.32 -64.32
CA VAL A 101 -2.79 -37.25 -63.36
C VAL A 101 -4.06 -37.86 -63.96
N PRO A 102 -4.08 -39.17 -64.27
CA PRO A 102 -5.26 -39.84 -64.83
C PRO A 102 -6.35 -40.04 -63.77
N LEU A 103 -7.61 -39.79 -64.13
CA LEU A 103 -8.78 -39.87 -63.25
C LEU A 103 -10.00 -40.41 -64.02
N GLY A 104 -10.86 -41.15 -63.34
CA GLY A 104 -12.19 -41.50 -63.86
C GLY A 104 -13.20 -40.42 -63.51
N GLN A 105 -13.85 -39.79 -64.50
CA GLN A 105 -14.86 -38.75 -64.28
C GLN A 105 -16.05 -38.95 -65.22
N GLY A 106 -17.27 -38.98 -64.67
CA GLY A 106 -18.50 -39.08 -65.47
C GLY A 106 -18.61 -40.34 -66.33
N GLY A 107 -17.92 -41.43 -65.98
CA GLY A 107 -17.89 -42.68 -66.76
C GLY A 107 -16.85 -42.70 -67.89
N ALA A 108 -15.98 -41.69 -68.00
CA ALA A 108 -14.87 -41.64 -68.95
C ALA A 108 -13.51 -41.46 -68.24
N ASN A 109 -12.42 -41.86 -68.92
CA ASN A 109 -11.05 -41.60 -68.46
C ASN A 109 -10.62 -40.21 -68.91
N VAL A 110 -10.24 -39.36 -67.96
CA VAL A 110 -9.72 -38.00 -68.18
C VAL A 110 -8.36 -37.87 -67.51
N ALA A 111 -7.63 -36.79 -67.80
CA ALA A 111 -6.42 -36.46 -67.04
C ALA A 111 -6.40 -34.96 -66.72
N LEU A 112 -5.92 -34.61 -65.52
CA LEU A 112 -5.70 -33.23 -65.07
C LEU A 112 -4.21 -33.00 -64.87
N ALA A 113 -3.72 -31.80 -65.15
CA ALA A 113 -2.35 -31.44 -64.76
C ALA A 113 -2.19 -31.57 -63.24
N TYR A 114 -1.03 -32.02 -62.75
CA TYR A 114 -0.76 -32.28 -61.34
C TYR A 114 -1.01 -31.03 -60.49
N GLY A 115 -0.66 -29.85 -61.00
CA GLY A 115 -0.99 -28.58 -60.36
C GLY A 115 -2.49 -28.31 -60.25
N ALA A 116 -3.27 -28.64 -61.29
CA ALA A 116 -4.73 -28.52 -61.27
C ALA A 116 -5.38 -29.56 -60.34
N PHE A 117 -4.84 -30.77 -60.30
CA PHE A 117 -5.26 -31.83 -59.39
C PHE A 117 -5.03 -31.42 -57.92
N MET A 118 -3.84 -30.95 -57.58
CA MET A 118 -3.51 -30.47 -56.23
C MET A 118 -4.33 -29.23 -55.83
N SER A 119 -4.60 -28.33 -56.77
CA SER A 119 -5.53 -27.20 -56.55
C SER A 119 -6.98 -27.64 -56.32
N GLY A 120 -7.39 -28.78 -56.87
CA GLY A 120 -8.71 -29.36 -56.63
C GLY A 120 -8.84 -29.94 -55.22
N ILE A 121 -7.76 -30.55 -54.71
CA ILE A 121 -7.72 -31.15 -53.36
C ILE A 121 -8.04 -30.13 -52.26
N SER A 122 -7.59 -28.88 -52.40
CA SER A 122 -7.88 -27.83 -51.40
C SER A 122 -9.37 -27.46 -51.30
N THR A 123 -10.21 -27.89 -52.26
CA THR A 123 -11.66 -27.66 -52.25
C THR A 123 -12.47 -28.85 -51.72
N LEU A 124 -11.81 -29.97 -51.42
CA LEU A 124 -12.45 -31.16 -50.88
C LEU A 124 -12.72 -30.97 -49.37
N PRO A 125 -13.96 -31.21 -48.88
CA PRO A 125 -14.22 -31.22 -47.45
C PRO A 125 -13.50 -32.39 -46.77
N GLY A 126 -12.89 -32.16 -45.60
CA GLY A 126 -12.33 -33.21 -44.73
C GLY A 126 -10.85 -33.56 -44.90
N VAL A 127 -10.07 -32.78 -45.66
CA VAL A 127 -8.62 -32.99 -45.77
C VAL A 127 -7.91 -32.57 -44.46
N GLN A 128 -7.27 -33.51 -43.76
CA GLN A 128 -6.46 -33.23 -42.57
C GLN A 128 -5.09 -32.64 -42.95
N ALA A 129 -5.04 -31.32 -43.15
CA ALA A 129 -3.83 -30.61 -43.57
C ALA A 129 -2.76 -30.45 -42.47
N GLY A 130 -2.98 -30.95 -41.25
CA GLY A 130 -2.08 -30.73 -40.11
C GLY A 130 -0.64 -31.22 -40.34
N GLY A 131 -0.46 -32.29 -41.13
CA GLY A 131 0.86 -32.82 -41.48
C GLY A 131 1.56 -32.12 -42.66
N PHE A 132 0.92 -31.13 -43.29
CA PHE A 132 1.56 -30.39 -44.39
C PHE A 132 2.63 -29.46 -43.83
N GLU A 133 3.74 -29.35 -44.55
CA GLU A 133 4.83 -28.45 -44.19
C GLU A 133 4.59 -27.04 -44.75
N ALA A 134 4.87 -26.04 -43.93
CA ALA A 134 4.79 -24.63 -44.29
C ALA A 134 5.93 -23.84 -43.64
N VAL A 135 6.33 -22.75 -44.29
CA VAL A 135 7.22 -21.74 -43.73
C VAL A 135 6.37 -20.51 -43.47
N ALA A 136 6.26 -20.10 -42.21
CA ALA A 136 5.54 -18.86 -41.86
C ALA A 136 6.19 -17.67 -42.58
N ALA A 137 5.38 -16.70 -43.02
CA ALA A 137 5.91 -15.52 -43.71
C ALA A 137 6.97 -14.81 -42.86
N GLY A 138 8.18 -14.62 -43.41
CA GLY A 138 9.31 -14.03 -42.70
C GLY A 138 10.13 -14.99 -41.83
N ALA A 139 9.75 -16.27 -41.75
CA ALA A 139 10.53 -17.31 -41.08
C ALA A 139 11.44 -18.06 -42.08
N SER A 140 12.48 -18.72 -41.56
CA SER A 140 13.39 -19.58 -42.33
C SER A 140 13.28 -21.07 -42.00
N ALA A 141 12.53 -21.42 -40.94
CA ALA A 141 12.32 -22.80 -40.51
C ALA A 141 11.03 -23.36 -41.11
N VAL A 142 11.12 -24.55 -41.72
CA VAL A 142 9.97 -25.35 -42.14
C VAL A 142 9.38 -26.02 -40.90
N ARG A 143 8.06 -25.93 -40.74
CA ARG A 143 7.29 -26.60 -39.69
C ARG A 143 6.01 -27.17 -40.29
N SER A 144 5.40 -28.16 -39.64
CA SER A 144 4.07 -28.59 -40.03
C SER A 144 3.02 -27.52 -39.70
N ILE A 145 1.89 -27.50 -40.42
CA ILE A 145 0.75 -26.63 -40.13
C ILE A 145 0.23 -26.91 -38.71
N ALA A 146 0.22 -28.17 -38.26
CA ALA A 146 -0.16 -28.52 -36.89
C ALA A 146 0.77 -27.90 -35.85
N GLU A 147 2.09 -27.93 -36.07
CA GLU A 147 3.05 -27.27 -35.16
C GLU A 147 2.92 -25.75 -35.17
N LEU A 148 2.56 -25.15 -36.31
CA LEU A 148 2.29 -23.72 -36.39
C LEU A 148 1.01 -23.34 -35.64
N ALA A 149 -0.07 -24.11 -35.84
CA ALA A 149 -1.35 -23.92 -35.17
C ALA A 149 -1.29 -24.17 -33.66
N ALA A 150 -0.47 -25.13 -33.20
CA ALA A 150 -0.28 -25.42 -31.78
C ALA A 150 0.30 -24.23 -30.97
N ASN A 151 0.90 -23.23 -31.63
CA ASN A 151 1.35 -22.01 -30.93
C ASN A 151 0.20 -21.04 -30.58
N ALA A 152 -1.02 -21.32 -31.03
CA ALA A 152 -2.22 -20.51 -30.81
C ALA A 152 -3.39 -21.41 -30.38
N VAL A 153 -3.32 -21.92 -29.15
CA VAL A 153 -4.39 -22.72 -28.54
C VAL A 153 -5.55 -21.79 -28.17
N ALA A 154 -6.59 -21.73 -29.01
CA ALA A 154 -7.83 -21.04 -28.67
C ALA A 154 -8.73 -21.97 -27.86
N ILE A 155 -9.49 -21.44 -26.90
CA ILE A 155 -10.44 -22.27 -26.15
C ILE A 155 -11.50 -22.91 -27.06
N GLU A 156 -11.86 -22.26 -28.17
CA GLU A 156 -12.78 -22.78 -29.19
C GLU A 156 -12.28 -24.06 -29.88
N ASP A 157 -10.96 -24.27 -29.96
CA ASP A 157 -10.39 -25.50 -30.52
C ASP A 157 -10.76 -26.74 -29.68
N PHE A 158 -11.16 -26.52 -28.41
CA PHE A 158 -11.59 -27.53 -27.45
C PHE A 158 -13.11 -27.56 -27.27
N GLY A 159 -13.85 -26.88 -28.16
CA GLY A 159 -15.32 -26.93 -28.21
C GLY A 159 -16.04 -25.83 -27.44
N ALA A 160 -15.33 -24.83 -26.91
CA ALA A 160 -15.99 -23.66 -26.33
C ALA A 160 -16.76 -22.87 -27.40
N ARG A 161 -17.90 -22.30 -27.02
CA ARG A 161 -18.74 -21.47 -27.89
C ARG A 161 -18.55 -19.99 -27.62
N GLY A 162 -18.46 -19.59 -26.36
CA GLY A 162 -18.36 -18.19 -25.98
C GLY A 162 -19.64 -17.40 -26.27
N ASP A 163 -20.81 -18.03 -26.14
CA ASP A 163 -22.14 -17.46 -26.39
C ASP A 163 -22.85 -16.97 -25.10
N GLY A 164 -22.20 -17.10 -23.95
CA GLY A 164 -22.74 -16.74 -22.62
C GLY A 164 -23.83 -17.68 -22.09
N VAL A 165 -24.17 -18.74 -22.83
CA VAL A 165 -25.26 -19.66 -22.52
C VAL A 165 -24.76 -21.09 -22.32
N THR A 166 -23.87 -21.53 -23.21
CA THR A 166 -23.26 -22.86 -23.21
C THR A 166 -22.22 -22.97 -22.10
N ASP A 167 -22.22 -24.08 -21.36
CA ASP A 167 -21.16 -24.35 -20.39
C ASP A 167 -19.84 -24.68 -21.10
N ASP A 168 -18.93 -23.72 -21.06
CA ASP A 168 -17.59 -23.76 -21.63
C ASP A 168 -16.54 -24.30 -20.64
N ALA A 169 -16.92 -24.65 -19.39
CA ALA A 169 -16.00 -25.17 -18.38
C ALA A 169 -15.25 -26.44 -18.81
N PRO A 170 -15.88 -27.43 -19.50
CA PRO A 170 -15.16 -28.60 -20.02
C PRO A 170 -14.09 -28.24 -21.05
N ALA A 171 -14.39 -27.30 -21.96
CA ALA A 171 -13.46 -26.84 -22.98
C ALA A 171 -12.28 -26.09 -22.36
N LEU A 172 -12.53 -25.26 -21.34
CA LEU A 172 -11.48 -24.58 -20.59
C LEU A 172 -10.52 -25.58 -19.93
N ARG A 173 -11.04 -26.59 -19.22
CA ARG A 173 -10.20 -27.62 -18.59
C ARG A 173 -9.39 -28.41 -19.61
N ALA A 174 -9.98 -28.75 -20.76
CA ALA A 174 -9.29 -29.47 -21.82
C ALA A 174 -8.18 -28.61 -22.47
N ALA A 175 -8.44 -27.32 -22.71
CA ALA A 175 -7.45 -26.39 -23.24
C ALA A 175 -6.27 -26.21 -22.28
N LEU A 176 -6.54 -26.08 -20.97
CA LEU A 176 -5.52 -26.00 -19.93
C LEU A 176 -4.67 -27.28 -19.84
N ALA A 177 -5.29 -28.46 -19.98
CA ALA A 177 -4.59 -29.74 -19.97
C ALA A 177 -3.61 -29.92 -21.15
N ALA A 178 -3.75 -29.13 -22.23
CA ALA A 178 -2.80 -29.11 -23.34
C ALA A 178 -1.45 -28.44 -22.99
N GLY A 179 -1.36 -27.75 -21.85
CA GLY A 179 -0.13 -27.16 -21.31
C GLY A 179 0.38 -25.91 -22.04
N SER A 180 -0.35 -25.44 -23.05
CA SER A 180 -0.04 -24.20 -23.78
C SER A 180 -0.90 -23.03 -23.27
N PRO A 181 -0.47 -21.76 -23.47
CA PRO A 181 -1.31 -20.61 -23.13
C PRO A 181 -2.65 -20.63 -23.85
N VAL A 182 -3.75 -20.55 -23.08
CA VAL A 182 -5.11 -20.58 -23.60
C VAL A 182 -5.53 -19.19 -24.02
N ARG A 183 -5.84 -19.00 -25.31
CA ARG A 183 -6.30 -17.74 -25.89
C ARG A 183 -7.83 -17.70 -25.95
N PHE A 184 -8.37 -16.54 -25.63
CA PHE A 184 -9.79 -16.26 -25.67
C PHE A 184 -10.08 -15.14 -26.65
N GLY A 185 -11.21 -15.25 -27.35
CA GLY A 185 -11.74 -14.17 -28.18
C GLY A 185 -12.50 -13.11 -27.36
N PRO A 186 -12.95 -12.02 -28.01
CA PRO A 186 -13.81 -11.00 -27.41
C PRO A 186 -15.26 -11.53 -27.27
N LYS A 187 -15.44 -12.50 -26.38
CA LYS A 187 -16.67 -13.29 -26.20
C LYS A 187 -16.96 -13.51 -24.71
N THR A 188 -18.15 -14.02 -24.43
CA THR A 188 -18.59 -14.40 -23.09
C THR A 188 -18.63 -15.92 -22.94
N TYR A 189 -17.73 -16.50 -22.16
CA TYR A 189 -17.67 -17.93 -21.88
C TYR A 189 -18.32 -18.22 -20.54
N ARG A 190 -19.37 -19.02 -20.52
CA ARG A 190 -20.06 -19.37 -19.28
C ARG A 190 -19.38 -20.59 -18.65
N ILE A 191 -19.02 -20.48 -17.38
CA ILE A 191 -18.33 -21.54 -16.63
C ILE A 191 -19.27 -22.02 -15.52
N ASP A 192 -19.82 -23.23 -15.66
CA ASP A 192 -20.67 -23.85 -14.65
C ASP A 192 -19.85 -24.67 -13.65
N GLY A 193 -20.16 -24.49 -12.35
CA GLY A 193 -19.48 -25.14 -11.25
C GLY A 193 -18.06 -24.62 -10.99
N GLU A 194 -17.36 -25.27 -10.07
CA GLU A 194 -15.95 -24.97 -9.82
C GLU A 194 -15.07 -25.41 -11.00
N CYS A 195 -14.22 -24.51 -11.47
CA CYS A 195 -13.19 -24.77 -12.47
C CYS A 195 -11.82 -24.81 -11.81
N ASP A 196 -11.29 -26.03 -11.63
CA ASP A 196 -9.94 -26.27 -11.12
C ASP A 196 -8.88 -26.03 -12.23
N ILE A 197 -8.10 -24.97 -12.08
CA ILE A 197 -6.93 -24.65 -12.90
C ILE A 197 -5.71 -25.23 -12.20
N SER A 198 -5.26 -26.41 -12.64
CA SER A 198 -4.17 -27.19 -12.02
C SER A 198 -3.01 -27.46 -13.00
N GLY A 199 -1.91 -28.02 -12.49
CA GLY A 199 -0.73 -28.38 -13.30
C GLY A 199 0.53 -27.56 -12.95
N ALA A 200 1.60 -27.73 -13.73
CA ALA A 200 2.85 -27.00 -13.50
C ALA A 200 2.74 -25.51 -13.82
N ALA A 201 2.02 -25.16 -14.89
CA ALA A 201 1.78 -23.79 -15.31
C ALA A 201 0.43 -23.67 -16.02
N ALA A 202 -0.27 -22.56 -15.79
CA ALA A 202 -1.48 -22.20 -16.51
C ALA A 202 -1.41 -20.74 -16.97
N THR A 203 -1.86 -20.46 -18.19
CA THR A 203 -1.87 -19.10 -18.74
C THR A 203 -3.18 -18.83 -19.49
N LEU A 204 -3.88 -17.77 -19.13
CA LEU A 204 -5.09 -17.28 -19.78
C LEU A 204 -4.81 -15.94 -20.47
N ILE A 205 -5.10 -15.84 -21.76
CA ILE A 205 -4.86 -14.63 -22.56
C ILE A 205 -6.17 -14.20 -23.21
N GLY A 206 -6.79 -13.15 -22.67
CA GLY A 206 -7.99 -12.52 -23.21
C GLY A 206 -7.71 -11.27 -24.02
N VAL A 207 -8.79 -10.70 -24.55
CA VAL A 207 -8.85 -9.36 -25.10
C VAL A 207 -9.30 -8.41 -23.98
N PRO A 208 -8.41 -7.54 -23.45
CA PRO A 208 -8.73 -6.66 -22.32
C PRO A 208 -10.05 -5.89 -22.53
N GLY A 209 -10.94 -5.97 -21.55
CA GLY A 209 -12.25 -5.32 -21.58
C GLY A 209 -13.31 -6.02 -22.46
N GLN A 210 -12.99 -7.13 -23.13
CA GLN A 210 -13.91 -7.81 -24.05
C GLN A 210 -14.07 -9.31 -23.78
N THR A 211 -13.04 -10.00 -23.29
CA THR A 211 -13.15 -11.41 -22.90
C THR A 211 -13.79 -11.54 -21.53
N VAL A 212 -14.95 -12.21 -21.45
CA VAL A 212 -15.68 -12.44 -20.20
C VAL A 212 -15.73 -13.93 -19.90
N LEU A 213 -15.27 -14.33 -18.72
CA LEU A 213 -15.70 -15.57 -18.07
C LEU A 213 -16.87 -15.20 -17.16
N THR A 214 -18.03 -15.83 -17.34
CA THR A 214 -19.21 -15.56 -16.51
C THR A 214 -19.61 -16.80 -15.73
N ARG A 215 -19.90 -16.63 -14.44
CA ARG A 215 -20.34 -17.72 -13.58
C ARG A 215 -21.76 -18.13 -13.93
N GLY A 216 -21.96 -19.42 -14.22
CA GLY A 216 -23.28 -20.00 -14.30
C GLY A 216 -23.71 -20.71 -13.02
N ALA A 217 -24.37 -21.86 -13.13
CA ALA A 217 -24.83 -22.59 -11.95
C ALA A 217 -23.64 -23.21 -11.19
N GLN A 218 -23.65 -23.22 -9.85
CA GLN A 218 -22.66 -23.96 -9.04
C GLN A 218 -22.96 -25.47 -9.05
N SER A 219 -22.97 -26.08 -10.23
CA SER A 219 -23.43 -27.45 -10.48
C SER A 219 -22.36 -28.54 -10.26
N VAL A 220 -21.08 -28.14 -10.19
CA VAL A 220 -19.93 -29.04 -10.01
C VAL A 220 -19.13 -28.61 -8.77
N ALA A 221 -18.83 -29.56 -7.90
CA ALA A 221 -17.87 -29.38 -6.81
C ALA A 221 -16.45 -29.61 -7.30
N GLY A 222 -15.51 -28.72 -6.96
CA GLY A 222 -14.10 -28.85 -7.33
C GLY A 222 -13.24 -29.35 -6.18
N THR A 223 -11.95 -29.03 -6.23
CA THR A 223 -10.94 -29.50 -5.27
C THR A 223 -10.65 -28.53 -4.12
N SER A 224 -11.17 -27.31 -4.19
CA SER A 224 -10.99 -26.33 -3.12
C SER A 224 -11.65 -26.77 -1.81
N SER A 225 -10.99 -26.51 -0.68
CA SER A 225 -11.54 -26.83 0.65
C SER A 225 -12.77 -25.99 0.99
N GLN A 226 -12.78 -24.73 0.54
CA GLN A 226 -13.94 -23.85 0.55
C GLN A 226 -14.36 -23.62 -0.90
N ALA A 227 -15.60 -24.02 -1.23
CA ALA A 227 -16.11 -24.01 -2.59
C ALA A 227 -15.82 -22.69 -3.32
N ALA A 228 -15.28 -22.81 -4.54
CA ALA A 228 -14.89 -21.71 -5.39
C ALA A 228 -15.58 -21.81 -6.75
N TRP A 229 -15.53 -20.72 -7.53
CA TRP A 229 -15.90 -20.78 -8.94
C TRP A 229 -14.68 -20.98 -9.82
N ILE A 230 -13.63 -20.17 -9.65
CA ILE A 230 -12.33 -20.43 -10.27
C ILE A 230 -11.33 -20.76 -9.17
N SER A 231 -10.79 -21.98 -9.18
CA SER A 231 -9.82 -22.46 -8.19
C SER A 231 -8.48 -22.70 -8.87
N VAL A 232 -7.47 -21.88 -8.57
CA VAL A 232 -6.14 -21.98 -9.18
C VAL A 232 -5.18 -22.69 -8.25
N SER A 233 -4.88 -23.95 -8.55
CA SER A 233 -3.89 -24.79 -7.86
C SER A 233 -2.64 -25.07 -8.70
N ALA A 234 -2.56 -24.54 -9.92
CA ALA A 234 -1.36 -24.62 -10.75
C ALA A 234 -0.16 -23.95 -10.06
N ALA A 235 1.05 -24.51 -10.17
CA ALA A 235 2.22 -24.00 -9.46
C ALA A 235 2.62 -22.58 -9.89
N THR A 236 2.37 -22.24 -11.16
CA THR A 236 2.44 -20.87 -11.69
C THR A 236 1.18 -20.51 -12.49
N PHE A 237 0.70 -19.28 -12.35
CA PHE A 237 -0.51 -18.82 -13.02
C PHE A 237 -0.37 -17.43 -13.64
N ASN A 238 -0.67 -17.29 -14.93
CA ASN A 238 -0.75 -16.01 -15.59
C ASN A 238 -2.16 -15.76 -16.13
N ALA A 239 -2.71 -14.58 -15.91
CA ALA A 239 -3.97 -14.15 -16.53
C ALA A 239 -3.86 -12.72 -17.02
N ASP A 240 -4.18 -12.50 -18.28
CA ASP A 240 -4.13 -11.17 -18.89
C ASP A 240 -5.44 -10.87 -19.65
N GLY A 241 -6.05 -9.73 -19.37
CA GLY A 241 -7.20 -9.25 -20.15
C GLY A 241 -8.51 -10.01 -19.93
N ILE A 242 -8.69 -10.68 -18.79
CA ILE A 242 -9.89 -11.48 -18.50
C ILE A 242 -10.85 -10.70 -17.59
N ILE A 243 -12.14 -10.67 -17.95
CA ILE A 243 -13.21 -10.25 -17.04
C ILE A 243 -13.77 -11.50 -16.35
N PHE A 244 -13.52 -11.65 -15.05
CA PHE A 244 -14.14 -12.63 -14.18
C PHE A 244 -15.43 -12.06 -13.59
N ASP A 245 -16.56 -12.37 -14.22
CA ASP A 245 -17.89 -12.00 -13.74
C ASP A 245 -18.50 -13.13 -12.93
N ALA A 246 -18.44 -13.03 -11.60
CA ALA A 246 -19.00 -14.03 -10.69
C ALA A 246 -20.54 -14.03 -10.63
N ASN A 247 -21.20 -13.22 -11.47
CA ASN A 247 -22.64 -13.13 -11.67
C ASN A 247 -23.42 -12.70 -10.42
N ALA A 248 -23.94 -11.47 -10.46
CA ALA A 248 -24.62 -10.86 -9.31
C ALA A 248 -25.89 -11.59 -8.85
N ALA A 249 -26.47 -12.46 -9.70
CA ALA A 249 -27.61 -13.28 -9.32
C ALA A 249 -27.22 -14.48 -8.43
N ILE A 250 -25.93 -14.85 -8.39
CA ILE A 250 -25.43 -15.99 -7.62
C ILE A 250 -24.90 -15.53 -6.26
N THR A 251 -25.72 -15.70 -5.22
CA THR A 251 -25.42 -15.29 -3.83
C THR A 251 -24.85 -16.41 -2.96
N ALA A 252 -24.49 -17.55 -3.56
CA ALA A 252 -23.92 -18.69 -2.86
C ALA A 252 -22.59 -18.33 -2.16
N GLN A 253 -22.35 -18.92 -0.98
CA GLN A 253 -21.14 -18.72 -0.18
C GLN A 253 -19.94 -19.45 -0.79
N THR A 254 -19.42 -18.87 -1.86
CA THR A 254 -18.34 -19.43 -2.68
C THR A 254 -17.34 -18.35 -3.04
N TRP A 255 -16.06 -18.70 -3.13
CA TRP A 255 -15.01 -17.78 -3.57
C TRP A 255 -15.24 -17.42 -5.03
N GLY A 256 -15.07 -16.14 -5.40
CA GLY A 256 -15.09 -15.70 -6.80
C GLY A 256 -13.97 -16.36 -7.59
N VAL A 257 -12.77 -15.80 -7.45
CA VAL A 257 -11.52 -16.39 -7.96
C VAL A 257 -10.55 -16.58 -6.79
N VAL A 258 -9.99 -17.78 -6.66
CA VAL A 258 -8.99 -18.09 -5.64
C VAL A 258 -7.67 -18.55 -6.25
N ILE A 259 -6.57 -17.93 -5.82
CA ILE A 259 -5.23 -18.47 -5.93
C ILE A 259 -4.95 -19.29 -4.69
N GLN A 260 -4.84 -20.62 -4.86
CA GLN A 260 -4.64 -21.56 -3.76
C GLN A 260 -3.18 -21.54 -3.27
N ALA A 261 -2.96 -22.03 -2.05
CA ALA A 261 -1.64 -22.10 -1.40
C ALA A 261 -0.55 -22.83 -2.23
N GLY A 262 -0.96 -23.77 -3.09
CA GLY A 262 -0.05 -24.49 -3.99
C GLY A 262 0.46 -23.67 -5.19
N CYS A 263 -0.19 -22.54 -5.50
CA CYS A 263 0.26 -21.62 -6.53
C CYS A 263 1.31 -20.69 -5.93
N THR A 264 2.59 -21.00 -6.17
CA THR A 264 3.70 -20.24 -5.60
C THR A 264 4.03 -18.97 -6.37
N ALA A 265 3.52 -18.82 -7.60
CA ALA A 265 3.69 -17.60 -8.37
C ALA A 265 2.49 -17.28 -9.24
N SER A 266 2.01 -16.03 -9.21
CA SER A 266 1.02 -15.57 -10.18
C SER A 266 1.31 -14.18 -10.74
N ASN A 267 0.90 -13.96 -11.98
CA ASN A 267 0.92 -12.64 -12.64
C ASN A 267 -0.44 -12.39 -13.30
N ILE A 268 -1.21 -11.49 -12.69
CA ILE A 268 -2.57 -11.16 -13.11
C ILE A 268 -2.57 -9.70 -13.56
N THR A 269 -2.87 -9.48 -14.83
CA THR A 269 -2.80 -8.16 -15.46
C THR A 269 -4.07 -7.80 -16.22
N ARG A 270 -4.43 -6.51 -16.26
CA ARG A 270 -5.52 -5.97 -17.13
C ARG A 270 -6.84 -6.73 -17.00
N SER A 271 -7.09 -7.30 -15.82
CA SER A 271 -8.21 -8.20 -15.54
C SER A 271 -9.21 -7.56 -14.59
N LEU A 272 -10.49 -7.87 -14.75
CA LEU A 272 -11.60 -7.31 -13.97
C LEU A 272 -12.26 -8.42 -13.15
N PHE A 273 -12.45 -8.22 -11.85
CA PHE A 273 -13.11 -9.14 -10.94
C PHE A 273 -14.35 -8.49 -10.37
N ARG A 274 -15.53 -9.03 -10.69
CA ARG A 274 -16.79 -8.40 -10.29
C ARG A 274 -17.87 -9.36 -9.87
N ASN A 275 -18.85 -8.81 -9.15
CA ASN A 275 -20.12 -9.45 -8.84
C ASN A 275 -20.03 -10.73 -8.00
N ALA A 276 -18.98 -10.92 -7.20
CA ALA A 276 -18.95 -12.02 -6.24
C ALA A 276 -19.90 -11.69 -5.07
N LYS A 277 -21.03 -12.41 -4.91
CA LYS A 277 -22.11 -12.02 -3.97
C LYS A 277 -22.27 -12.85 -2.69
N GLY A 278 -21.38 -13.81 -2.41
CA GLY A 278 -21.37 -14.49 -1.10
C GLY A 278 -21.06 -13.49 0.03
N SER A 279 -21.86 -13.42 1.08
CA SER A 279 -21.64 -12.43 2.15
C SER A 279 -20.39 -12.69 3.03
N ILE A 280 -19.80 -13.89 2.95
CA ILE A 280 -18.58 -14.27 3.68
C ILE A 280 -17.41 -14.44 2.72
N TYR A 281 -17.64 -15.11 1.58
CA TYR A 281 -16.61 -15.49 0.61
C TYR A 281 -16.71 -14.77 -0.74
N GLY A 282 -17.58 -13.77 -0.87
CA GLY A 282 -17.80 -12.99 -2.09
C GLY A 282 -16.72 -11.95 -2.33
N TRP A 283 -15.46 -12.37 -2.30
CA TRP A 283 -14.31 -11.60 -2.77
C TRP A 283 -14.22 -11.65 -4.28
N GLY A 284 -13.77 -10.55 -4.90
CA GLY A 284 -13.49 -10.54 -6.34
C GLY A 284 -12.34 -11.48 -6.67
N LEU A 285 -11.17 -11.21 -6.09
CA LEU A 285 -9.98 -12.06 -6.13
C LEU A 285 -9.49 -12.33 -4.72
N ALA A 286 -9.10 -13.57 -4.45
CA ALA A 286 -8.50 -13.97 -3.19
C ALA A 286 -7.19 -14.73 -3.43
N ILE A 287 -6.16 -14.42 -2.64
CA ILE A 287 -4.90 -15.17 -2.55
C ILE A 287 -4.87 -15.83 -1.18
N ALA A 288 -4.95 -17.16 -1.18
CA ALA A 288 -5.06 -17.97 0.03
C ALA A 288 -3.73 -18.04 0.81
N PRO A 289 -3.77 -18.32 2.13
CA PRO A 289 -2.58 -18.48 2.97
C PRO A 289 -1.54 -19.44 2.38
N SER A 290 -0.28 -19.02 2.33
CA SER A 290 0.83 -19.84 1.82
C SER A 290 2.03 -19.96 2.77
N ASP A 291 2.18 -19.06 3.75
CA ASP A 291 3.22 -19.12 4.78
C ASP A 291 3.23 -20.50 5.50
N PRO A 292 4.39 -21.15 5.71
CA PRO A 292 5.77 -20.66 5.52
C PRO A 292 6.34 -20.79 4.10
N THR A 293 5.52 -21.20 3.11
CA THR A 293 5.97 -21.27 1.72
C THR A 293 6.13 -19.86 1.17
N VAL A 294 7.34 -19.52 0.72
CA VAL A 294 7.60 -18.24 0.06
C VAL A 294 6.98 -18.27 -1.33
N THR A 295 6.17 -17.25 -1.62
CA THR A 295 5.46 -17.10 -2.89
C THR A 295 5.81 -15.77 -3.56
N ARG A 296 5.28 -15.53 -4.76
CA ARG A 296 5.42 -14.25 -5.48
C ARG A 296 4.19 -13.99 -6.34
N HIS A 297 3.38 -13.02 -5.94
CA HIS A 297 2.15 -12.70 -6.66
C HIS A 297 2.16 -11.25 -7.14
N HIS A 298 1.82 -11.07 -8.40
CA HIS A 298 1.68 -9.76 -9.03
C HIS A 298 0.25 -9.58 -9.51
N VAL A 299 -0.37 -8.49 -9.07
CA VAL A 299 -1.69 -8.04 -9.50
C VAL A 299 -1.52 -6.61 -9.99
N HIS A 300 -1.61 -6.40 -11.29
CA HIS A 300 -1.24 -5.13 -11.92
C HIS A 300 -2.26 -4.64 -12.95
N ASP A 301 -2.64 -3.36 -12.87
CA ASP A 301 -3.63 -2.76 -13.79
C ASP A 301 -4.96 -3.55 -13.81
N CYS A 302 -5.36 -4.07 -12.65
CA CYS A 302 -6.59 -4.82 -12.47
C CYS A 302 -7.72 -3.95 -11.89
N GLU A 303 -8.95 -4.41 -12.03
CA GLU A 303 -10.13 -3.76 -11.46
C GLU A 303 -10.95 -4.72 -10.60
N PHE A 304 -11.45 -4.24 -9.46
CA PHE A 304 -12.26 -5.02 -8.52
C PHE A 304 -13.52 -4.23 -8.15
N THR A 305 -14.70 -4.72 -8.53
CA THR A 305 -15.93 -3.96 -8.31
C THR A 305 -17.19 -4.76 -8.04
N ALA A 306 -18.12 -4.15 -7.30
CA ALA A 306 -19.43 -4.72 -7.00
C ALA A 306 -19.35 -6.09 -6.30
N ASN A 307 -18.32 -6.34 -5.49
CA ASN A 307 -18.20 -7.55 -4.69
C ASN A 307 -18.85 -7.37 -3.31
N ALA A 308 -19.45 -8.44 -2.78
CA ALA A 308 -20.18 -8.40 -1.50
C ALA A 308 -19.27 -8.42 -0.26
N VAL A 309 -17.97 -8.64 -0.46
CA VAL A 309 -16.95 -8.58 0.59
C VAL A 309 -15.87 -7.60 0.13
N ASP A 310 -14.63 -8.05 -0.06
CA ASP A 310 -13.51 -7.21 -0.50
C ASP A 310 -13.28 -7.35 -2.01
N GLY A 311 -12.70 -6.32 -2.63
CA GLY A 311 -12.29 -6.38 -4.04
C GLY A 311 -11.17 -7.41 -4.25
N LEU A 312 -10.06 -7.20 -3.56
CA LEU A 312 -8.94 -8.14 -3.45
C LEU A 312 -8.67 -8.48 -1.99
N TRP A 313 -8.58 -9.77 -1.68
CA TRP A 313 -8.12 -10.27 -0.39
C TRP A 313 -6.82 -11.07 -0.53
N VAL A 314 -5.84 -10.78 0.32
CA VAL A 314 -4.54 -11.48 0.37
C VAL A 314 -4.30 -11.93 1.78
N ALA A 315 -4.16 -13.24 1.97
CA ALA A 315 -4.04 -13.84 3.28
C ALA A 315 -2.65 -14.43 3.50
N ALA A 316 -1.95 -14.08 4.59
CA ALA A 316 -0.74 -14.78 5.08
C ALA A 316 0.23 -15.28 3.97
N THR A 317 0.68 -14.34 3.14
CA THR A 317 1.45 -14.60 1.91
C THR A 317 2.62 -13.64 1.84
N ASP A 318 3.76 -14.10 1.31
CA ASP A 318 4.96 -13.29 1.11
C ASP A 318 5.01 -12.68 -0.30
N ALA A 319 5.69 -11.54 -0.44
CA ALA A 319 6.05 -10.92 -1.72
C ALA A 319 4.87 -10.73 -2.71
N VAL A 320 3.78 -10.14 -2.21
CA VAL A 320 2.63 -9.74 -3.04
C VAL A 320 2.74 -8.29 -3.45
N ALA A 321 2.67 -8.02 -4.76
CA ALA A 321 2.63 -6.69 -5.33
C ALA A 321 1.26 -6.42 -5.98
N VAL A 322 0.53 -5.44 -5.43
CA VAL A 322 -0.73 -4.92 -5.96
C VAL A 322 -0.48 -3.50 -6.46
N THR A 323 -0.47 -3.33 -7.79
CA THR A 323 -0.01 -2.08 -8.40
C THR A 323 -0.93 -1.55 -9.49
N SER A 324 -1.14 -0.24 -9.52
CA SER A 324 -1.93 0.42 -10.58
C SER A 324 -3.36 -0.13 -10.72
N CYS A 325 -3.93 -0.72 -9.68
CA CYS A 325 -5.28 -1.30 -9.70
C CYS A 325 -6.36 -0.29 -9.32
N ARG A 326 -7.61 -0.58 -9.73
CA ARG A 326 -8.82 0.12 -9.29
C ARG A 326 -9.66 -0.81 -8.41
N ALA A 327 -10.04 -0.39 -7.20
CA ALA A 327 -10.91 -1.19 -6.33
C ALA A 327 -12.06 -0.34 -5.80
N HIS A 328 -13.28 -0.61 -6.24
CA HIS A 328 -14.40 0.28 -5.96
C HIS A 328 -15.77 -0.36 -5.91
N ASP A 329 -16.69 0.30 -5.20
CA ASP A 329 -18.08 -0.17 -5.03
C ASP A 329 -18.14 -1.61 -4.46
N ASN A 330 -17.15 -2.00 -3.66
CA ASN A 330 -17.16 -3.26 -2.91
C ASN A 330 -17.79 -3.00 -1.53
N ALA A 331 -18.56 -3.96 -1.02
CA ALA A 331 -19.32 -3.74 0.21
C ALA A 331 -18.43 -3.59 1.46
N ARG A 332 -17.24 -4.20 1.47
CA ARG A 332 -16.22 -4.04 2.51
C ARG A 332 -15.01 -3.30 1.99
N ASN A 333 -13.85 -3.94 1.79
CA ASN A 333 -12.62 -3.21 1.51
C ASN A 333 -12.28 -3.25 0.02
N GLY A 334 -11.56 -2.24 -0.48
CA GLY A 334 -11.03 -2.29 -1.84
C GLY A 334 -9.93 -3.36 -1.97
N ILE A 335 -8.81 -3.13 -1.28
CA ILE A 335 -7.68 -4.07 -1.19
C ILE A 335 -7.46 -4.39 0.29
N TYR A 336 -7.47 -5.67 0.64
CA TYR A 336 -7.27 -6.14 2.01
C TYR A 336 -6.16 -7.19 2.07
N VAL A 337 -5.07 -6.86 2.74
CA VAL A 337 -3.96 -7.77 3.02
C VAL A 337 -3.94 -8.05 4.52
N ASP A 338 -4.29 -9.25 4.96
CA ASP A 338 -4.31 -9.61 6.37
C ASP A 338 -3.92 -11.06 6.65
N ASN A 339 -3.87 -11.41 7.93
CA ASN A 339 -3.80 -12.80 8.34
C ASN A 339 -4.91 -13.08 9.35
N GLN A 340 -5.83 -13.99 9.00
CA GLN A 340 -6.91 -14.44 9.89
C GLN A 340 -6.54 -15.67 10.73
N ASP A 341 -5.26 -16.08 10.75
CA ASP A 341 -4.75 -17.17 11.58
C ASP A 341 -4.92 -16.84 13.08
N PRO A 342 -5.80 -17.54 13.80
CA PRO A 342 -6.03 -17.29 15.22
C PRO A 342 -4.84 -17.71 16.10
N THR A 343 -3.89 -18.47 15.57
CA THR A 343 -2.68 -18.92 16.29
C THR A 343 -1.52 -17.92 16.19
N LEU A 344 -1.63 -16.94 15.29
CA LEU A 344 -0.65 -15.87 15.10
C LEU A 344 0.74 -16.37 14.68
N THR A 345 0.77 -17.58 14.13
CA THR A 345 1.99 -18.23 13.65
C THR A 345 2.31 -17.77 12.24
N LEU A 346 1.28 -17.60 11.41
CA LEU A 346 1.46 -17.16 10.04
C LEU A 346 1.80 -15.65 9.98
N LYS A 347 2.60 -15.25 8.98
CA LYS A 347 3.01 -13.86 8.76
C LYS A 347 2.86 -13.43 7.31
N ILE A 348 2.89 -12.12 7.12
CA ILE A 348 2.91 -11.43 5.82
C ILE A 348 4.21 -10.63 5.73
N ARG A 349 4.95 -10.78 4.63
CA ARG A 349 6.22 -10.10 4.40
C ARG A 349 6.31 -9.58 2.98
N ASP A 350 7.11 -8.53 2.78
CA ASP A 350 7.47 -7.97 1.48
C ASP A 350 6.29 -7.56 0.59
N VAL A 351 5.21 -7.05 1.20
CA VAL A 351 4.01 -6.60 0.46
C VAL A 351 4.21 -5.20 -0.11
N GLN A 352 3.74 -5.00 -1.34
CA GLN A 352 3.71 -3.69 -2.00
C GLN A 352 2.29 -3.39 -2.47
N VAL A 353 1.70 -2.30 -1.97
CA VAL A 353 0.42 -1.77 -2.45
C VAL A 353 0.68 -0.36 -2.96
N VAL A 354 0.88 -0.24 -4.27
CA VAL A 354 1.44 0.96 -4.90
C VAL A 354 0.62 1.49 -6.06
N GLY A 355 0.30 2.79 -6.06
CA GLY A 355 -0.32 3.43 -7.23
C GLY A 355 -1.77 3.01 -7.50
N ASN A 356 -2.49 2.50 -6.50
CA ASN A 356 -3.86 2.04 -6.66
C ASN A 356 -4.88 3.15 -6.41
N THR A 357 -6.05 3.04 -7.02
CA THR A 357 -7.19 3.96 -6.82
C THR A 357 -8.36 3.20 -6.18
N CYS A 358 -8.80 3.63 -4.99
CA CYS A 358 -9.84 2.93 -4.23
C CYS A 358 -10.97 3.85 -3.76
N TRP A 359 -12.22 3.59 -4.17
CA TRP A 359 -13.35 4.46 -3.82
C TRP A 359 -14.67 3.75 -3.60
N ASN A 360 -15.62 4.39 -2.91
CA ASN A 360 -16.94 3.82 -2.61
C ASN A 360 -16.90 2.43 -1.95
N ASN A 361 -15.85 2.12 -1.20
CA ASN A 361 -15.78 0.93 -0.36
C ASN A 361 -16.12 1.32 1.11
N GLN A 362 -16.15 0.34 2.01
CA GLN A 362 -16.03 0.59 3.44
C GLN A 362 -14.65 1.20 3.76
N THR A 363 -13.57 0.50 3.43
CA THR A 363 -12.20 1.03 3.55
C THR A 363 -11.51 0.90 2.20
N GLY A 364 -10.72 1.90 1.79
CA GLY A 364 -9.99 1.83 0.53
C GLY A 364 -8.96 0.70 0.53
N ILE A 365 -7.96 0.82 1.40
CA ILE A 365 -6.87 -0.16 1.54
C ILE A 365 -6.71 -0.54 3.02
N VAL A 366 -6.57 -1.84 3.28
CA VAL A 366 -6.33 -2.38 4.61
C VAL A 366 -5.10 -3.28 4.59
N ILE A 367 -4.13 -3.01 5.47
CA ILE A 367 -2.93 -3.82 5.68
C ILE A 367 -2.88 -4.25 7.15
N GLY A 368 -2.86 -5.55 7.39
CA GLY A 368 -2.93 -6.14 8.73
C GLY A 368 -4.35 -6.37 9.22
N ASN A 369 -4.49 -7.21 10.25
CA ASN A 369 -5.76 -7.68 10.77
C ASN A 369 -6.35 -6.75 11.84
N PHE A 370 -7.65 -6.45 11.70
CA PHE A 370 -8.46 -5.64 12.62
C PHE A 370 -9.69 -6.39 13.18
N ASN A 371 -9.83 -7.69 12.87
CA ASN A 371 -11.00 -8.50 13.20
C ASN A 371 -11.06 -8.90 14.69
N GLN A 372 -10.00 -8.72 15.47
CA GLN A 372 -10.06 -8.81 16.94
C GLN A 372 -9.39 -7.59 17.58
N THR A 373 -9.89 -7.20 18.75
CA THR A 373 -9.48 -5.98 19.45
C THR A 373 -8.01 -6.07 19.93
N ASN A 374 -7.32 -4.93 19.90
CA ASN A 374 -5.94 -4.72 20.41
C ASN A 374 -5.86 -4.80 21.95
N ARG A 375 -6.42 -5.85 22.59
CA ARG A 375 -6.45 -6.00 24.05
C ARG A 375 -5.20 -6.70 24.55
N GLU A 376 -4.38 -6.08 25.38
CA GLU A 376 -3.24 -6.78 25.95
C GLU A 376 -3.60 -8.01 26.82
N PRO A 377 -2.89 -9.16 26.65
CA PRO A 377 -1.91 -9.40 25.58
C PRO A 377 -2.64 -9.48 24.23
N PRO A 378 -2.32 -8.60 23.24
CA PRO A 378 -3.13 -8.42 22.05
C PRO A 378 -3.09 -9.70 21.27
N THR A 379 -4.26 -10.17 20.89
CA THR A 379 -4.33 -11.14 19.82
C THR A 379 -3.81 -10.51 18.52
N TYR A 380 -3.97 -9.20 18.29
CA TYR A 380 -3.44 -8.49 17.10
C TYR A 380 -3.03 -7.04 17.41
N GLY A 381 -2.06 -6.50 16.67
CA GLY A 381 -1.63 -5.10 16.74
C GLY A 381 -0.12 -4.92 16.91
N ASN A 382 0.28 -3.82 17.53
CA ASN A 382 1.68 -3.45 17.78
C ASN A 382 2.50 -4.53 18.52
N ALA A 383 1.92 -5.28 19.47
CA ALA A 383 2.65 -6.29 20.23
C ALA A 383 2.71 -7.67 19.56
N ASN A 384 1.71 -8.02 18.74
CA ASN A 384 1.72 -9.25 17.93
C ASN A 384 1.36 -8.96 16.46
N PRO A 385 2.34 -8.48 15.67
CA PRO A 385 2.10 -8.11 14.28
C PRO A 385 1.96 -9.34 13.38
N ASP A 386 0.97 -9.30 12.50
CA ASP A 386 0.81 -10.23 11.38
C ASP A 386 1.60 -9.79 10.15
N VAL A 387 1.64 -8.49 9.87
CA VAL A 387 2.47 -7.88 8.82
C VAL A 387 3.82 -7.47 9.39
N LEU A 388 4.91 -7.95 8.78
CA LEU A 388 6.29 -7.69 9.21
C LEU A 388 7.12 -6.86 8.22
N GLY A 389 6.51 -6.42 7.12
CA GLY A 389 7.13 -5.56 6.13
C GLY A 389 6.16 -5.26 5.00
N ALA A 390 5.83 -3.98 4.79
CA ALA A 390 5.00 -3.55 3.68
C ALA A 390 5.31 -2.12 3.23
N LEU A 391 5.12 -1.87 1.94
CA LEU A 391 5.12 -0.54 1.33
C LEU A 391 3.70 -0.20 0.87
N VAL A 392 3.13 0.88 1.40
CA VAL A 392 1.83 1.42 0.98
C VAL A 392 2.06 2.82 0.43
N ALA A 393 2.18 2.94 -0.88
CA ALA A 393 2.65 4.18 -1.48
C ALA A 393 1.88 4.65 -2.70
N GLN A 394 1.78 5.97 -2.87
CA GLN A 394 1.24 6.58 -4.09
C GLN A 394 -0.19 6.15 -4.42
N ASN A 395 -0.98 5.70 -3.43
CA ASN A 395 -2.37 5.32 -3.63
C ASN A 395 -3.29 6.54 -3.52
N CYS A 396 -4.40 6.50 -4.23
CA CYS A 396 -5.50 7.45 -4.12
C CYS A 396 -6.71 6.74 -3.53
N ALA A 397 -7.16 7.14 -2.34
CA ALA A 397 -8.39 6.58 -1.76
C ALA A 397 -9.38 7.70 -1.45
N PHE A 398 -10.61 7.58 -1.95
CA PHE A 398 -11.61 8.63 -1.76
C PHE A 398 -13.03 8.14 -1.64
N SER A 399 -13.89 8.91 -0.98
CA SER A 399 -15.33 8.62 -0.84
C SER A 399 -15.62 7.22 -0.27
N ASN A 400 -14.70 6.63 0.49
CA ASN A 400 -14.96 5.42 1.24
C ASN A 400 -15.78 5.77 2.49
N SER A 401 -16.66 4.87 2.94
CA SER A 401 -17.55 5.16 4.08
C SER A 401 -16.87 5.09 5.45
N GLY A 402 -15.69 4.48 5.53
CA GLY A 402 -14.77 4.42 6.67
C GLY A 402 -13.44 5.09 6.35
N TYR A 403 -12.31 4.42 6.64
CA TYR A 403 -10.98 4.99 6.41
C TYR A 403 -10.55 4.92 4.92
N GLY A 404 -9.68 5.83 4.50
CA GLY A 404 -9.01 5.69 3.20
C GLY A 404 -7.99 4.54 3.25
N ILE A 405 -7.13 4.56 4.27
CA ILE A 405 -6.12 3.52 4.54
C ILE A 405 -6.19 3.10 6.00
N SER A 406 -6.14 1.80 6.27
CA SER A 406 -5.97 1.25 7.62
C SER A 406 -4.75 0.35 7.67
N ILE A 407 -3.83 0.60 8.60
CA ILE A 407 -2.64 -0.21 8.81
C ILE A 407 -2.51 -0.73 10.24
N SER A 408 -2.13 -2.01 10.34
CA SER A 408 -1.80 -2.76 11.56
C SER A 408 -0.58 -3.63 11.25
N GLY A 409 0.32 -3.82 12.21
CA GLY A 409 1.56 -4.58 12.04
C GLY A 409 2.84 -3.79 12.32
N ARG A 410 3.98 -4.27 11.79
CA ARG A 410 5.32 -3.67 11.96
C ARG A 410 6.08 -3.48 10.66
N ASN A 411 7.04 -2.54 10.69
CA ASN A 411 7.94 -2.22 9.59
C ASN A 411 7.21 -1.83 8.29
N ILE A 412 6.11 -1.08 8.45
CA ILE A 412 5.30 -0.59 7.34
C ILE A 412 5.71 0.85 7.04
N LEU A 413 6.02 1.13 5.76
CA LEU A 413 6.18 2.47 5.24
C LEU A 413 4.91 2.88 4.48
N VAL A 414 4.24 3.93 4.96
CA VAL A 414 3.07 4.52 4.30
C VAL A 414 3.42 5.91 3.79
N THR A 415 3.48 6.10 2.48
CA THR A 415 3.98 7.36 1.93
C THR A 415 3.43 7.81 0.57
N GLY A 416 3.26 9.12 0.40
CA GLY A 416 2.85 9.70 -0.88
C GLY A 416 1.40 9.36 -1.26
N ASN A 417 0.55 8.96 -0.32
CA ASN A 417 -0.84 8.65 -0.59
C ASN A 417 -1.71 9.92 -0.55
N LEU A 418 -2.76 9.94 -1.37
CA LEU A 418 -3.79 10.98 -1.42
C LEU A 418 -5.11 10.42 -0.92
N LEU A 419 -5.60 10.93 0.21
CA LEU A 419 -6.82 10.47 0.88
C LEU A 419 -7.83 11.63 0.93
N VAL A 420 -8.98 11.48 0.27
CA VAL A 420 -9.95 12.58 0.09
C VAL A 420 -11.36 12.14 0.43
N ASP A 421 -12.10 12.91 1.24
CA ASP A 421 -13.51 12.66 1.52
C ASP A 421 -13.82 11.23 2.03
N ASN A 422 -12.89 10.63 2.79
CA ASN A 422 -13.09 9.32 3.40
C ASN A 422 -13.77 9.47 4.76
N GLY A 423 -14.89 8.77 4.94
CA GLY A 423 -15.60 8.57 6.19
C GLY A 423 -16.28 9.82 6.75
N PRO A 424 -17.50 9.68 7.29
CA PRO A 424 -17.96 10.48 8.43
C PRO A 424 -17.76 9.71 9.76
N ALA A 425 -17.69 8.38 9.71
CA ALA A 425 -17.52 7.48 10.87
C ALA A 425 -16.08 6.95 11.03
N GLY A 426 -15.19 7.26 10.08
CA GLY A 426 -13.76 6.96 10.07
C GLY A 426 -12.96 8.19 9.63
N GLY A 427 -11.63 8.12 9.78
CA GLY A 427 -10.71 9.20 9.40
C GLY A 427 -10.09 9.03 8.02
N GLY A 428 -9.07 9.82 7.71
CA GLY A 428 -8.24 9.60 6.53
C GLY A 428 -7.48 8.29 6.64
N MET A 429 -6.76 8.11 7.75
CA MET A 429 -5.92 6.95 7.97
C MET A 429 -5.98 6.42 9.40
N LEU A 430 -6.14 5.11 9.55
CA LEU A 430 -5.99 4.40 10.82
C LEU A 430 -4.60 3.78 10.91
N VAL A 431 -3.88 4.03 12.01
CA VAL A 431 -2.48 3.66 12.21
C VAL A 431 -2.33 3.00 13.58
N ASN A 432 -2.66 1.72 13.67
CA ASN A 432 -2.55 0.94 14.91
C ASN A 432 -1.32 0.04 14.83
N THR A 433 -0.13 0.64 14.79
CA THR A 433 1.10 -0.05 14.37
C THR A 433 2.25 0.05 15.36
N GLY A 434 3.28 -0.77 15.14
CA GLY A 434 4.56 -0.67 15.83
C GLY A 434 5.71 -0.49 14.85
N TYR A 435 6.73 0.33 15.15
CA TYR A 435 7.95 0.41 14.31
C TYR A 435 7.66 0.77 12.84
N CYS A 436 6.71 1.68 12.62
CA CYS A 436 6.27 2.09 11.30
C CYS A 436 6.56 3.57 11.05
N ARG A 437 6.58 3.94 9.76
CA ARG A 437 6.70 5.34 9.34
C ARG A 437 5.55 5.71 8.41
N VAL A 438 4.85 6.78 8.77
CA VAL A 438 3.73 7.35 8.01
C VAL A 438 4.13 8.75 7.60
N ALA A 439 4.48 8.93 6.32
CA ALA A 439 5.14 10.13 5.86
C ALA A 439 4.67 10.68 4.52
N ASN A 440 4.62 12.01 4.40
CA ASN A 440 4.35 12.69 3.13
C ASN A 440 3.01 12.27 2.48
N ASN A 441 1.97 12.03 3.29
CA ASN A 441 0.63 11.76 2.80
C ASN A 441 -0.22 13.03 2.83
N MET A 442 -1.15 13.18 1.88
CA MET A 442 -2.10 14.28 1.84
C MET A 442 -3.50 13.76 2.15
N ILE A 443 -4.13 14.34 3.17
CA ILE A 443 -5.39 13.87 3.75
C ILE A 443 -6.34 15.07 3.84
N ILE A 444 -7.43 15.02 3.08
CA ILE A 444 -8.31 16.17 2.86
C ILE A 444 -9.75 15.76 3.17
N ASN A 445 -10.48 16.60 3.90
CA ASN A 445 -11.93 16.50 4.14
C ASN A 445 -12.40 15.10 4.57
N SER A 446 -11.54 14.36 5.25
CA SER A 446 -11.88 13.05 5.82
C SER A 446 -12.56 13.25 7.18
N GLY A 447 -13.30 12.27 7.69
CA GLY A 447 -14.21 12.46 8.84
C GLY A 447 -13.55 12.85 10.17
N GLY A 448 -13.55 11.93 11.14
CA GLY A 448 -13.16 12.22 12.52
C GLY A 448 -11.68 12.59 12.68
N PHE A 449 -10.80 11.88 11.99
CA PHE A 449 -9.34 12.03 12.13
C PHE A 449 -8.67 12.23 10.77
N GLY A 450 -7.61 13.03 10.68
CA GLY A 450 -6.70 12.98 9.54
C GLY A 450 -5.88 11.69 9.62
N ILE A 451 -5.09 11.58 10.69
CA ILE A 451 -4.39 10.36 11.08
C ILE A 451 -4.84 9.98 12.49
N ASP A 452 -5.38 8.78 12.64
CA ASP A 452 -5.73 8.16 13.91
C ASP A 452 -4.66 7.13 14.26
N ALA A 453 -3.71 7.52 15.12
CA ALA A 453 -2.57 6.69 15.51
C ALA A 453 -2.63 6.24 16.97
N GLY A 454 -3.84 6.10 17.51
CA GLY A 454 -4.06 5.61 18.86
C GLY A 454 -3.42 4.25 19.12
N GLY A 455 -2.74 4.09 20.25
CA GLY A 455 -2.09 2.82 20.63
C GLY A 455 -0.84 2.47 19.80
N SER A 456 -0.32 3.40 19.00
CA SER A 456 0.92 3.19 18.25
C SER A 456 2.16 3.14 19.13
N ILE A 457 3.17 2.34 18.76
CA ILE A 457 4.47 2.30 19.44
C ILE A 457 5.64 2.45 18.46
N HIS A 458 6.66 3.24 18.80
CA HIS A 458 7.80 3.46 17.90
C HIS A 458 7.39 3.91 16.49
N VAL A 459 6.30 4.70 16.40
CA VAL A 459 5.76 5.19 15.14
C VAL A 459 6.19 6.63 14.91
N GLU A 460 6.56 6.90 13.66
CA GLU A 460 6.90 8.23 13.18
C GLU A 460 5.83 8.74 12.20
N LEU A 461 5.18 9.84 12.56
CA LEU A 461 4.26 10.60 11.70
C LEU A 461 4.98 11.85 11.20
N SER A 462 5.47 11.84 9.95
CA SER A 462 6.35 12.91 9.44
C SER A 462 5.94 13.53 8.11
N GLY A 463 5.82 14.86 8.03
CA GLY A 463 5.61 15.55 6.74
C GLY A 463 4.23 15.33 6.11
N ASN A 464 3.25 14.89 6.87
CA ASN A 464 1.88 14.70 6.37
C ASN A 464 1.12 16.03 6.31
N TYR A 465 0.14 16.11 5.42
CA TYR A 465 -0.76 17.23 5.26
C TYR A 465 -2.18 16.81 5.64
N CYS A 466 -2.75 17.39 6.69
CA CYS A 466 -4.11 17.14 7.16
C CYS A 466 -4.95 18.41 7.02
N ASP A 467 -6.08 18.31 6.34
CA ASP A 467 -6.98 19.43 6.04
C ASP A 467 -8.46 19.07 6.28
N GLY A 468 -9.12 19.79 7.19
CA GLY A 468 -10.58 19.75 7.37
C GLY A 468 -11.15 18.70 8.34
N GLN A 469 -10.32 17.95 9.08
CA GLN A 469 -10.80 16.88 9.98
C GLN A 469 -11.20 17.40 11.37
N THR A 470 -11.97 16.62 12.15
CA THR A 470 -12.22 17.02 13.55
C THR A 470 -10.92 17.06 14.34
N ILE A 471 -10.08 16.02 14.21
CA ILE A 471 -8.74 15.94 14.79
C ILE A 471 -7.76 15.71 13.65
N GLY A 472 -6.76 16.60 13.48
CA GLY A 472 -5.76 16.43 12.42
C GLY A 472 -4.92 15.17 12.64
N ILE A 473 -4.31 15.04 13.83
CA ILE A 473 -3.56 13.85 14.25
C ILE A 473 -3.95 13.45 15.67
N GLY A 474 -4.53 12.25 15.82
CA GLY A 474 -4.71 11.55 17.09
C GLY A 474 -3.50 10.67 17.36
N ILE A 475 -2.88 10.78 18.54
CA ILE A 475 -1.69 10.01 18.94
C ILE A 475 -1.78 9.60 20.42
N GLY A 476 -2.99 9.29 20.89
CA GLY A 476 -3.24 8.90 22.27
C GLY A 476 -2.80 7.47 22.57
N GLY A 477 -2.58 7.19 23.85
CA GLY A 477 -2.09 5.88 24.31
C GLY A 477 -0.82 5.42 23.60
N SER A 478 0.04 6.32 23.12
CA SER A 478 1.17 5.97 22.25
C SER A 478 2.50 5.88 23.01
N GLN A 479 3.43 5.04 22.56
CA GLN A 479 4.74 4.91 23.23
C GLN A 479 5.91 5.11 22.28
N ASN A 480 6.87 5.95 22.66
CA ASN A 480 8.09 6.19 21.88
C ASN A 480 7.79 6.71 20.46
N CYS A 481 6.75 7.52 20.31
CA CYS A 481 6.29 8.02 19.02
C CYS A 481 6.76 9.45 18.75
N THR A 482 6.83 9.82 17.47
CA THR A 482 7.15 11.19 17.06
C THR A 482 6.15 11.71 16.02
N VAL A 483 5.62 12.91 16.25
CA VAL A 483 4.80 13.67 15.31
C VAL A 483 5.57 14.89 14.88
N ARG A 484 6.13 14.90 13.66
CA ARG A 484 7.01 15.98 13.24
C ARG A 484 6.83 16.52 11.83
N GLY A 485 7.03 17.83 11.66
CA GLY A 485 7.05 18.45 10.33
C GLY A 485 5.73 18.33 9.57
N ASN A 486 4.62 18.03 10.24
CA ASN A 486 3.32 17.91 9.60
C ASN A 486 2.69 19.29 9.40
N PHE A 487 1.85 19.42 8.38
CA PHE A 487 1.03 20.59 8.12
C PHE A 487 -0.42 20.20 8.40
N ILE A 488 -1.06 20.88 9.36
CA ILE A 488 -2.40 20.58 9.83
C ILE A 488 -3.20 21.87 9.76
N GLN A 489 -4.29 21.91 9.02
CA GLN A 489 -5.13 23.09 8.89
C GLN A 489 -6.62 22.74 8.89
N ASP A 490 -7.44 23.75 9.17
CA ASP A 490 -8.90 23.70 9.13
C ASP A 490 -9.50 22.54 9.94
N CYS A 491 -8.72 22.05 10.90
CA CYS A 491 -9.14 21.04 11.85
C CYS A 491 -9.75 21.70 13.09
N THR A 492 -10.68 21.02 13.75
CA THR A 492 -11.18 21.51 15.06
C THR A 492 -10.07 21.43 16.11
N THR A 493 -9.33 20.32 16.14
CA THR A 493 -8.13 20.14 16.96
C THR A 493 -6.97 19.73 16.06
N GLY A 494 -5.82 20.39 16.18
CA GLY A 494 -4.64 20.05 15.40
C GLY A 494 -4.07 18.69 15.76
N ILE A 495 -3.53 18.57 16.98
CA ILE A 495 -2.95 17.31 17.51
C ILE A 495 -3.58 17.01 18.87
N MET A 496 -4.02 15.76 19.07
CA MET A 496 -4.56 15.30 20.34
C MET A 496 -3.82 14.06 20.84
N ALA A 497 -3.35 14.09 22.08
CA ALA A 497 -2.74 12.96 22.77
C ALA A 497 -3.47 12.69 24.08
N LEU A 498 -4.33 11.66 24.09
CA LEU A 498 -4.92 11.12 25.30
C LEU A 498 -3.89 10.25 26.02
N ASN A 499 -3.89 10.24 27.35
CA ASN A 499 -3.01 9.34 28.11
C ASN A 499 -3.33 7.87 27.82
N VAL A 500 -4.60 7.49 27.82
CA VAL A 500 -5.03 6.16 27.33
C VAL A 500 -6.13 6.39 26.32
N GLU A 501 -6.02 5.73 25.17
CA GLU A 501 -6.99 5.82 24.09
C GLU A 501 -7.67 4.47 23.88
N SER A 502 -8.87 4.52 23.31
CA SER A 502 -9.68 3.36 22.98
C SER A 502 -10.07 3.33 21.52
N ASP A 503 -10.35 2.14 21.00
CA ASP A 503 -11.01 1.98 19.71
C ASP A 503 -12.43 2.57 19.72
N GLY A 504 -13.07 2.62 18.54
CA GLY A 504 -14.45 3.09 18.40
C GLY A 504 -15.51 2.26 19.15
N ARG A 505 -15.12 1.15 19.81
CA ARG A 505 -15.98 0.32 20.67
C ARG A 505 -15.74 0.59 22.16
N GLY A 506 -14.85 1.52 22.51
CA GLY A 506 -14.49 1.86 23.88
C GLY A 506 -13.49 0.88 24.54
N THR A 507 -12.85 0.00 23.77
CA THR A 507 -11.80 -0.89 24.28
C THR A 507 -10.44 -0.21 24.19
N ASN A 508 -9.72 -0.09 25.32
CA ASN A 508 -8.39 0.51 25.34
C ASN A 508 -7.32 -0.35 24.65
N PHE A 509 -6.26 0.29 24.16
CA PHE A 509 -5.13 -0.36 23.47
C PHE A 509 -4.11 -1.04 24.41
N GLY A 510 -4.39 -1.14 25.71
CA GLY A 510 -3.52 -1.80 26.68
C GLY A 510 -2.31 -0.99 27.16
N ILE A 511 -2.11 0.22 26.63
CA ILE A 511 -0.94 1.06 26.89
C ILE A 511 -1.33 2.52 27.19
N SER A 512 -0.43 3.21 27.88
CA SER A 512 -0.53 4.64 28.18
C SER A 512 0.51 5.46 27.40
N CYS A 513 0.20 6.73 27.18
CA CYS A 513 0.98 7.65 26.40
C CYS A 513 2.27 8.00 27.14
N ASN A 514 3.41 7.61 26.58
CA ASN A 514 4.71 7.81 27.19
C ASN A 514 5.82 8.03 26.15
N ASN A 515 6.69 9.01 26.39
CA ASN A 515 7.82 9.33 25.51
C ASN A 515 7.35 9.74 24.10
N LEU A 516 6.59 10.84 24.04
CA LEU A 516 6.02 11.39 22.82
C LEU A 516 6.71 12.71 22.45
N GLU A 517 7.23 12.83 21.23
CA GLU A 517 7.74 14.09 20.69
C GLU A 517 6.76 14.69 19.66
N ILE A 518 6.37 15.95 19.85
CA ILE A 518 5.60 16.77 18.91
C ILE A 518 6.49 17.93 18.47
N ALA A 519 7.07 17.84 17.27
CA ALA A 519 8.15 18.74 16.86
C ALA A 519 8.00 19.34 15.45
N GLY A 520 8.20 20.65 15.30
CA GLY A 520 8.32 21.24 13.97
C GLY A 520 7.03 21.23 13.14
N ASN A 521 5.86 21.03 13.75
CA ASN A 521 4.59 20.97 13.02
C ASN A 521 4.07 22.39 12.76
N ARG A 522 3.36 22.57 11.65
CA ARG A 522 2.58 23.77 11.35
C ARG A 522 1.11 23.44 11.53
N ILE A 523 0.46 24.09 12.49
CA ILE A 523 -0.91 23.80 12.92
C ILE A 523 -1.73 25.08 12.77
N ASN A 524 -2.89 25.01 12.13
CA ASN A 524 -3.84 26.11 12.02
C ASN A 524 -5.23 25.63 12.46
N TYR A 525 -5.86 26.35 13.39
CA TYR A 525 -7.21 26.07 13.88
C TYR A 525 -8.05 27.36 13.91
N GLY A 526 -9.37 27.20 13.85
CA GLY A 526 -10.33 28.31 13.83
C GLY A 526 -11.07 28.55 15.14
N ALA A 527 -12.19 29.28 15.07
CA ALA A 527 -13.06 29.56 16.21
C ALA A 527 -13.50 28.29 16.95
N GLY A 528 -13.32 28.27 18.28
CA GLY A 528 -13.67 27.13 19.15
C GLY A 528 -12.70 25.95 19.06
N GLY A 529 -11.68 26.02 18.22
CA GLY A 529 -10.68 24.96 18.04
C GLY A 529 -9.49 25.05 18.99
N TYR A 530 -8.59 24.07 18.85
CA TYR A 530 -7.38 23.90 19.66
C TYR A 530 -6.16 23.52 18.79
N GLY A 531 -4.98 23.97 19.20
CA GLY A 531 -3.71 23.60 18.56
C GLY A 531 -3.28 22.19 18.95
N ILE A 532 -2.65 22.08 20.13
CA ILE A 532 -2.16 20.81 20.69
C ILE A 532 -2.89 20.55 22.01
N VAL A 533 -3.45 19.35 22.17
CA VAL A 533 -4.16 18.94 23.38
C VAL A 533 -3.48 17.70 23.98
N LEU A 534 -3.01 17.82 25.22
CA LEU A 534 -2.54 16.71 26.04
C LEU A 534 -3.56 16.47 27.13
N GLN A 535 -4.15 15.27 27.19
CA GLN A 535 -5.32 15.00 28.03
C GLN A 535 -5.06 13.81 28.96
N ASP A 536 -5.41 13.98 30.24
CA ASP A 536 -5.39 12.94 31.28
C ASP A 536 -4.00 12.40 31.68
N ALA A 537 -3.02 13.31 31.78
CA ALA A 537 -1.64 13.06 32.20
C ALA A 537 -0.76 12.16 31.29
N PRO A 538 -0.66 12.40 29.96
CA PRO A 538 0.39 11.79 29.14
C PRO A 538 1.77 12.06 29.74
N GLN A 539 2.68 11.09 29.66
CA GLN A 539 3.98 11.16 30.32
C GLN A 539 5.14 11.38 29.35
N LEU A 540 6.17 12.09 29.79
CA LEU A 540 7.42 12.33 29.05
C LEU A 540 7.16 12.91 27.66
N VAL A 541 6.33 13.96 27.58
CA VAL A 541 5.99 14.62 26.32
C VAL A 541 6.97 15.77 26.05
N VAL A 542 7.40 15.93 24.80
CA VAL A 542 8.19 17.09 24.36
C VAL A 542 7.43 17.79 23.25
N VAL A 543 7.16 19.09 23.42
CA VAL A 543 6.51 19.94 22.41
C VAL A 543 7.47 21.06 22.05
N ARG A 544 8.05 21.02 20.84
CA ARG A 544 9.08 21.98 20.45
C ARG A 544 9.09 22.40 18.98
N ASP A 545 9.56 23.61 18.71
CA ASP A 545 9.71 24.16 17.35
C ASP A 545 8.41 24.15 16.51
N ASN A 546 7.23 24.09 17.13
CA ASN A 546 5.97 24.10 16.39
C ASN A 546 5.52 25.54 16.07
N ILE A 547 4.88 25.70 14.92
CA ILE A 547 4.18 26.92 14.51
C ILE A 547 2.69 26.67 14.68
N VAL A 548 2.06 27.32 15.64
CA VAL A 548 0.63 27.13 15.92
C VAL A 548 -0.12 28.44 15.65
N SER A 549 -1.08 28.41 14.73
CA SER A 549 -1.87 29.56 14.32
C SER A 549 -3.32 29.36 14.73
N SER A 550 -3.92 30.37 15.35
CA SER A 550 -5.34 30.43 15.68
C SER A 550 -6.18 31.06 14.56
N GLY A 551 -5.56 31.36 13.40
CA GLY A 551 -6.21 32.07 12.31
C GLY A 551 -6.73 33.45 12.73
N THR A 552 -7.78 33.94 12.06
CA THR A 552 -8.39 35.24 12.36
C THR A 552 -9.51 35.18 13.40
N SER A 553 -9.99 33.98 13.75
CA SER A 553 -11.19 33.79 14.59
C SER A 553 -11.00 32.81 15.76
N GLY A 554 -9.89 32.05 15.80
CA GLY A 554 -9.54 31.20 16.91
C GLY A 554 -8.90 31.97 18.06
N ASP A 555 -9.01 31.40 19.27
CA ASP A 555 -8.35 31.93 20.46
C ASP A 555 -6.88 31.47 20.49
N PRO A 556 -5.88 32.37 20.45
CA PRO A 556 -4.46 31.98 20.54
C PRO A 556 -4.09 31.32 21.87
N LEU A 557 -4.89 31.51 22.93
CA LEU A 557 -4.69 30.83 24.23
C LEU A 557 -5.08 29.35 24.20
N ASN A 558 -5.68 28.87 23.10
CA ASN A 558 -5.93 27.45 22.85
C ASN A 558 -4.81 26.75 22.06
N ALA A 559 -3.67 27.42 21.82
CA ALA A 559 -2.57 26.86 21.05
C ALA A 559 -1.99 25.60 21.71
N LEU A 560 -2.02 25.54 23.04
CA LEU A 560 -1.68 24.35 23.83
C LEU A 560 -2.65 24.23 25.01
N VAL A 561 -3.15 23.02 25.23
CA VAL A 561 -3.90 22.63 26.43
C VAL A 561 -3.19 21.44 27.08
N PRO A 562 -2.35 21.67 28.10
CA PRO A 562 -1.49 20.62 28.64
C PRO A 562 -2.03 20.08 29.96
N TYR A 563 -3.04 19.20 29.94
CA TYR A 563 -3.52 18.53 31.15
C TYR A 563 -2.57 17.40 31.60
N THR A 564 -1.34 17.79 31.92
CA THR A 564 -0.24 16.94 32.40
C THR A 564 0.79 17.78 33.14
N ASP A 565 1.55 17.16 34.05
CA ASP A 565 2.79 17.73 34.63
C ASP A 565 4.05 17.34 33.85
N SER A 566 3.93 16.46 32.87
CA SER A 566 5.04 15.72 32.28
C SER A 566 5.27 16.17 30.85
N VAL A 567 5.55 17.47 30.67
CA VAL A 567 5.78 18.08 29.36
C VAL A 567 6.96 19.06 29.37
N VAL A 568 7.78 18.99 28.33
CA VAL A 568 8.87 19.94 28.04
C VAL A 568 8.48 20.81 26.86
N LEU A 569 8.49 22.14 27.05
CA LEU A 569 8.14 23.14 26.04
C LEU A 569 9.37 23.95 25.63
N ARG A 570 9.62 24.08 24.32
CA ARG A 570 10.73 24.91 23.79
C ARG A 570 10.45 25.46 22.39
N ASN A 571 10.81 26.71 22.13
CA ASN A 571 10.90 27.32 20.80
C ASN A 571 9.63 27.21 19.95
N ASN A 572 8.46 27.09 20.56
CA ASN A 572 7.21 27.13 19.83
C ASN A 572 6.81 28.58 19.57
N ILE A 573 6.10 28.84 18.47
CA ILE A 573 5.60 30.16 18.12
C ILE A 573 4.09 30.11 17.91
N VAL A 574 3.41 31.21 18.23
CA VAL A 574 1.96 31.38 18.06
C VAL A 574 1.70 32.50 17.08
N ASN A 575 0.86 32.27 16.07
CA ASN A 575 0.51 33.28 15.06
C ASN A 575 1.73 33.93 14.38
N PHE A 576 2.79 33.15 14.16
CA PHE A 576 4.08 33.57 13.58
C PHE A 576 4.92 34.50 14.45
N ASP A 577 4.53 34.71 15.72
CA ASP A 577 5.29 35.47 16.70
C ASP A 577 5.83 34.56 17.81
N ASP A 578 7.07 34.80 18.22
CA ASP A 578 7.74 34.08 19.32
C ASP A 578 7.45 34.71 20.69
N THR A 579 6.68 35.80 20.72
CA THR A 579 6.29 36.54 21.92
C THR A 579 4.80 36.88 21.88
N PHE A 580 4.21 37.09 23.05
CA PHE A 580 2.80 37.47 23.18
C PHE A 580 2.66 38.67 24.11
N ALA A 581 1.91 39.67 23.69
CA ALA A 581 1.62 40.84 24.50
C ALA A 581 0.60 40.49 25.58
N VAL A 582 0.99 40.64 26.85
CA VAL A 582 0.16 40.41 28.02
C VAL A 582 0.36 41.54 29.01
N ASN A 583 -0.65 41.89 29.79
CA ASN A 583 -0.48 42.81 30.90
C ASN A 583 -1.08 42.19 32.16
N PRO A 584 -0.45 42.38 33.34
CA PRO A 584 -1.05 41.97 34.60
C PRO A 584 -2.44 42.58 34.77
N VAL A 585 -3.40 41.76 35.17
CA VAL A 585 -4.78 42.16 35.45
C VAL A 585 -5.18 41.74 36.85
N ALA A 586 -6.05 42.52 37.49
CA ALA A 586 -6.63 42.13 38.76
C ALA A 586 -7.55 40.90 38.56
N ALA A 587 -7.11 39.74 39.02
CA ALA A 587 -7.86 38.49 39.00
C ALA A 587 -7.85 37.87 40.40
N ASN A 588 -9.02 37.50 40.92
CA ASN A 588 -9.19 36.92 42.26
C ASN A 588 -8.57 37.75 43.40
N GLY A 589 -8.61 39.08 43.28
CA GLY A 589 -8.08 39.99 44.30
C GLY A 589 -6.56 40.16 44.29
N VAL A 590 -5.85 39.55 43.34
CA VAL A 590 -4.40 39.70 43.14
C VAL A 590 -4.10 40.17 41.72
N ASN A 591 -2.97 40.86 41.53
CA ASN A 591 -2.54 41.31 40.21
C ASN A 591 -1.78 40.18 39.50
N THR A 592 -2.40 39.60 38.47
CA THR A 592 -2.00 38.33 37.86
C THR A 592 -1.56 38.52 36.41
N LEU A 593 -0.38 38.01 36.09
CA LEU A 593 0.12 37.89 34.74
C LEU A 593 -0.29 36.53 34.16
N VAL A 594 -1.15 36.54 33.15
CA VAL A 594 -1.62 35.33 32.45
C VAL A 594 -0.86 35.20 31.14
N TYR A 595 -0.16 34.08 30.93
CA TYR A 595 0.63 33.83 29.71
C TYR A 595 0.07 32.67 28.88
N PRO A 596 0.25 32.65 27.55
CA PRO A 596 -0.15 31.51 26.72
C PRO A 596 0.68 30.26 27.05
N ASP A 597 0.03 29.12 27.25
CA ASP A 597 0.67 27.86 27.65
C ASP A 597 1.85 27.46 26.74
N LEU A 598 1.74 27.70 25.42
CA LEU A 598 2.70 27.23 24.41
C LEU A 598 4.02 28.04 24.34
N LEU A 599 4.00 29.34 24.66
CA LEU A 599 5.07 30.29 24.31
C LEU A 599 6.08 30.51 25.42
N ASP A 600 7.38 30.48 25.10
CA ASP A 600 8.46 30.70 26.08
C ASP A 600 8.68 32.17 26.45
N ARG A 601 8.07 33.12 25.73
CA ARG A 601 8.30 34.56 25.90
C ARG A 601 7.00 35.35 25.84
N VAL A 602 6.91 36.39 26.66
CA VAL A 602 5.83 37.38 26.65
C VAL A 602 6.36 38.80 26.81
N THR A 603 5.58 39.80 26.39
CA THR A 603 5.89 41.23 26.57
C THR A 603 4.86 41.89 27.46
N VAL A 604 5.30 42.75 28.38
CA VAL A 604 4.46 43.52 29.30
C VAL A 604 4.65 45.01 29.07
N SER A 605 3.59 45.70 28.68
CA SER A 605 3.63 47.14 28.35
C SER A 605 3.16 48.06 29.47
N GLN A 606 2.49 47.51 30.48
CA GLN A 606 2.00 48.25 31.65
C GLN A 606 1.75 47.29 32.80
N SER A 607 1.84 47.80 34.04
CA SER A 607 1.38 47.09 35.24
C SER A 607 0.72 48.08 36.20
N THR A 608 -0.45 47.73 36.74
CA THR A 608 -1.21 48.54 37.70
C THR A 608 -0.79 48.32 39.16
N GLY A 609 0.11 47.37 39.41
CA GLY A 609 0.65 47.03 40.72
C GLY A 609 1.79 46.02 40.63
N ALA A 610 2.26 45.49 41.76
CA ALA A 610 3.20 44.38 41.74
C ALA A 610 2.51 43.11 41.23
N VAL A 611 3.14 42.35 40.35
CA VAL A 611 2.66 41.04 39.87
C VAL A 611 2.75 40.05 41.02
N GLN A 612 1.59 39.59 41.49
CA GLN A 612 1.45 38.68 42.61
C GLN A 612 1.23 37.22 42.18
N SER A 613 0.88 37.01 40.91
CA SER A 613 0.71 35.66 40.35
C SER A 613 1.17 35.64 38.89
N ILE A 614 1.86 34.56 38.51
CA ILE A 614 2.23 34.25 37.12
C ILE A 614 1.68 32.86 36.82
N ILE A 615 0.69 32.78 35.93
CA ILE A 615 0.00 31.53 35.60
C ILE A 615 -0.27 31.42 34.10
N SER A 616 -0.32 30.20 33.59
CA SER A 616 -0.74 29.96 32.21
C SER A 616 -2.24 30.23 32.02
N ALA A 617 -2.68 30.51 30.79
CA ALA A 617 -4.09 30.67 30.46
C ALA A 617 -4.95 29.44 30.83
N THR A 618 -4.43 28.22 30.64
CA THR A 618 -5.15 27.00 31.06
C THR A 618 -5.25 26.89 32.58
N ALA A 619 -4.19 27.23 33.33
CA ALA A 619 -4.23 27.28 34.79
C ALA A 619 -5.32 28.24 35.30
N GLN A 620 -5.44 29.44 34.70
CA GLN A 620 -6.50 30.39 35.07
C GLN A 620 -7.90 29.84 34.82
N ARG A 621 -8.13 29.21 33.65
CA ARG A 621 -9.44 28.65 33.28
C ARG A 621 -9.86 27.44 34.11
N THR A 622 -8.91 26.74 34.72
CA THR A 622 -9.14 25.49 35.46
C THR A 622 -8.96 25.63 36.96
N GLU A 623 -8.93 26.86 37.48
CA GLU A 623 -8.86 27.10 38.91
C GLU A 623 -9.99 26.37 39.66
N GLY A 624 -9.61 25.62 40.70
CA GLY A 624 -10.55 24.83 41.49
C GLY A 624 -11.20 23.64 40.78
N MET A 625 -10.73 23.29 39.58
CA MET A 625 -11.16 22.11 38.83
C MET A 625 -10.09 21.02 38.86
N ILE A 626 -10.48 19.75 38.69
CA ILE A 626 -9.51 18.67 38.53
C ILE A 626 -9.02 18.63 37.07
N THR A 627 -7.71 18.75 36.88
CA THR A 627 -7.11 18.82 35.55
C THR A 627 -6.71 17.46 35.01
N TYR A 628 -6.05 16.65 35.84
CA TYR A 628 -5.70 15.26 35.55
C TYR A 628 -5.54 14.43 36.83
N ILE A 629 -5.61 13.11 36.67
CA ILE A 629 -5.26 12.12 37.71
C ILE A 629 -4.17 11.22 37.14
N LYS A 630 -3.02 11.22 37.79
CA LYS A 630 -1.83 10.51 37.35
C LYS A 630 -1.66 9.23 38.15
N VAL A 631 -1.68 8.08 37.47
CA VAL A 631 -1.40 6.78 38.09
C VAL A 631 0.10 6.73 38.44
N THR A 632 0.42 6.42 39.69
CA THR A 632 1.80 6.27 40.18
C THR A 632 2.19 4.81 40.40
N ASN A 633 1.21 3.94 40.63
CA ASN A 633 1.35 2.49 40.62
C ASN A 633 0.05 1.88 40.07
N GLY A 634 0.15 1.01 39.05
CA GLY A 634 -1.03 0.38 38.46
C GLY A 634 -1.62 -0.77 39.29
N GLY A 635 -0.87 -1.27 40.27
CA GLY A 635 -1.28 -2.42 41.07
C GLY A 635 -1.37 -3.72 40.25
N SER A 636 -2.14 -4.69 40.73
CA SER A 636 -2.30 -6.00 40.08
C SER A 636 -3.66 -6.64 40.40
N ASN A 637 -4.07 -7.58 39.54
CA ASN A 637 -5.31 -8.37 39.64
C ASN A 637 -6.63 -7.57 39.56
N TYR A 638 -6.62 -6.38 38.97
CA TYR A 638 -7.85 -5.61 38.73
C TYR A 638 -8.62 -6.15 37.52
N THR A 639 -9.90 -6.46 37.71
CA THR A 639 -10.87 -6.56 36.60
C THR A 639 -11.88 -5.42 36.63
N ASN A 640 -12.06 -4.79 37.81
CA ASN A 640 -12.89 -3.62 38.01
C ASN A 640 -12.19 -2.66 38.99
N ALA A 641 -12.17 -1.37 38.68
CA ALA A 641 -11.59 -0.35 39.55
C ALA A 641 -12.48 0.89 39.60
N THR A 642 -12.61 1.46 40.80
CA THR A 642 -13.39 2.67 41.08
C THR A 642 -12.43 3.78 41.47
N VAL A 643 -12.53 4.92 40.79
CA VAL A 643 -11.79 6.14 41.13
C VAL A 643 -12.66 7.01 42.03
N SER A 644 -12.24 7.23 43.27
CA SER A 644 -12.94 8.07 44.23
C SER A 644 -12.13 9.33 44.51
N ILE A 645 -12.78 10.49 44.40
CA ILE A 645 -12.19 11.81 44.60
C ILE A 645 -12.83 12.44 45.83
N SER A 646 -12.02 12.88 46.78
CA SER A 646 -12.47 13.55 48.01
C SER A 646 -11.78 14.90 48.18
N GLY A 647 -12.51 15.92 48.61
CA GLY A 647 -12.00 17.27 48.83
C GLY A 647 -13.13 18.25 49.17
N THR A 648 -12.83 19.54 49.18
CA THR A 648 -13.81 20.61 49.43
C THR A 648 -14.75 20.88 48.24
N GLY A 649 -14.42 20.38 47.05
CA GLY A 649 -15.16 20.59 45.82
C GLY A 649 -16.28 19.59 45.58
N SER A 650 -16.99 19.76 44.46
CA SER A 650 -18.10 18.89 44.07
C SER A 650 -18.14 18.65 42.55
N GLY A 651 -18.84 17.59 42.14
CA GLY A 651 -19.13 17.32 40.73
C GLY A 651 -17.99 16.75 39.91
N ALA A 652 -16.84 16.41 40.51
CA ALA A 652 -15.80 15.68 39.78
C ALA A 652 -16.13 14.19 39.68
N ALA A 653 -15.84 13.62 38.51
CA ALA A 653 -16.02 12.21 38.20
C ALA A 653 -14.90 11.72 37.27
N ALA A 654 -14.49 10.47 37.45
CA ALA A 654 -13.45 9.84 36.67
C ALA A 654 -13.65 8.32 36.59
N SER A 655 -13.08 7.68 35.58
CA SER A 655 -13.06 6.23 35.40
C SER A 655 -11.63 5.71 35.23
N ALA A 656 -11.38 4.50 35.70
CA ALA A 656 -10.08 3.85 35.55
C ALA A 656 -9.99 3.12 34.20
N TRP A 657 -8.82 3.19 33.56
CA TRP A 657 -8.45 2.32 32.45
C TRP A 657 -7.68 1.12 32.99
N ILE A 658 -8.10 -0.08 32.60
CA ILE A 658 -7.49 -1.34 33.05
C ILE A 658 -6.98 -2.13 31.85
N ALA A 659 -5.77 -2.67 31.96
CA ALA A 659 -5.20 -3.63 31.03
C ALA A 659 -4.29 -4.62 31.78
N ASN A 660 -4.27 -5.89 31.38
CA ASN A 660 -3.43 -6.92 32.01
C ASN A 660 -3.52 -7.01 33.54
N GLY A 661 -4.69 -6.73 34.12
CA GLY A 661 -4.86 -6.75 35.58
C GLY A 661 -4.31 -5.52 36.32
N ALA A 662 -3.85 -4.48 35.61
CA ALA A 662 -3.34 -3.25 36.20
C ALA A 662 -4.13 -2.03 35.73
N VAL A 663 -4.23 -1.00 36.59
CA VAL A 663 -4.75 0.32 36.19
C VAL A 663 -3.67 1.06 35.42
N ILE A 664 -3.92 1.37 34.15
CA ILE A 664 -2.93 2.00 33.24
C ILE A 664 -3.14 3.51 33.07
N GLY A 665 -4.30 4.04 33.47
CA GLY A 665 -4.64 5.45 33.38
C GLY A 665 -5.98 5.77 34.02
N VAL A 666 -6.32 7.05 34.08
CA VAL A 666 -7.61 7.54 34.59
C VAL A 666 -8.16 8.56 33.61
N TYR A 667 -9.40 8.36 33.15
CA TYR A 667 -10.12 9.30 32.30
C TYR A 667 -11.01 10.19 33.16
N ILE A 668 -10.89 11.51 33.02
CA ILE A 668 -11.75 12.46 33.71
C ILE A 668 -13.02 12.68 32.91
N THR A 669 -14.16 12.22 33.43
CA THR A 669 -15.48 12.41 32.80
C THR A 669 -16.11 13.74 33.19
N ALA A 670 -15.81 14.25 34.38
CA ALA A 670 -16.20 15.57 34.83
C ALA A 670 -15.12 16.18 35.74
N ARG A 671 -14.71 17.42 35.46
CA ARG A 671 -13.64 18.09 36.21
C ARG A 671 -14.07 18.59 37.58
N GLY A 672 -15.38 18.82 37.75
CA GLY A 672 -15.96 19.43 38.95
C GLY A 672 -15.50 20.87 39.20
N SER A 673 -15.88 21.43 40.35
CA SER A 673 -15.52 22.79 40.75
C SER A 673 -15.37 22.93 42.27
N GLY A 674 -14.64 23.95 42.72
CA GLY A 674 -14.43 24.26 44.14
C GLY A 674 -13.43 23.34 44.87
N TYR A 675 -12.67 22.53 44.14
CA TYR A 675 -11.58 21.74 44.71
C TYR A 675 -10.39 22.62 45.08
N GLY A 676 -9.56 22.18 46.04
CA GLY A 676 -8.41 22.95 46.49
C GLY A 676 -7.33 22.10 47.14
N PRO A 677 -6.39 22.71 47.89
CA PRO A 677 -5.40 21.99 48.67
C PRO A 677 -6.03 20.93 49.58
N GLY A 678 -5.40 19.74 49.66
CA GLY A 678 -5.92 18.60 50.41
C GLY A 678 -6.91 17.71 49.66
N THR A 679 -7.22 18.00 48.39
CA THR A 679 -7.92 17.07 47.50
C THR A 679 -7.12 15.76 47.37
N GLN A 680 -7.81 14.63 47.51
CA GLN A 680 -7.23 13.29 47.45
C GLN A 680 -7.98 12.43 46.44
N VAL A 681 -7.27 11.47 45.85
CA VAL A 681 -7.82 10.41 45.00
C VAL A 681 -7.46 9.06 45.58
N SER A 682 -8.39 8.12 45.50
CA SER A 682 -8.16 6.71 45.82
C SER A 682 -8.69 5.82 44.71
N ILE A 683 -7.99 4.71 44.48
CA ILE A 683 -8.40 3.67 43.54
C ILE A 683 -8.70 2.43 44.36
N THR A 684 -9.95 1.96 44.29
CA THR A 684 -10.41 0.73 44.95
C THR A 684 -10.95 -0.24 43.90
N GLY A 685 -11.19 -1.50 44.26
CA GLY A 685 -11.63 -2.51 43.31
C GLY A 685 -11.39 -3.92 43.83
N ASP A 686 -11.34 -4.87 42.91
CA ASP A 686 -11.03 -6.28 43.18
C ASP A 686 -9.52 -6.61 43.18
N GLY A 687 -8.70 -5.74 42.57
CA GLY A 687 -7.25 -5.81 42.61
C GLY A 687 -6.63 -5.14 43.84
N THR A 688 -5.29 -5.10 43.88
CA THR A 688 -4.53 -4.49 44.99
C THR A 688 -3.38 -3.63 44.50
N GLY A 689 -2.99 -2.64 45.31
CA GLY A 689 -1.75 -1.88 45.13
C GLY A 689 -1.80 -0.69 44.16
N ALA A 690 -2.94 -0.38 43.53
CA ALA A 690 -3.03 0.79 42.66
C ALA A 690 -3.00 2.10 43.46
N THR A 691 -2.17 3.05 43.02
CA THR A 691 -2.05 4.39 43.61
C THR A 691 -2.04 5.46 42.53
N ALA A 692 -2.57 6.65 42.82
CA ALA A 692 -2.59 7.78 41.91
C ALA A 692 -2.48 9.11 42.68
N THR A 693 -2.09 10.16 41.97
CA THR A 693 -2.11 11.54 42.45
C THR A 693 -3.13 12.35 41.67
N VAL A 694 -3.79 13.31 42.32
CA VAL A 694 -4.78 14.19 41.71
C VAL A 694 -4.22 15.60 41.61
N GLN A 695 -4.43 16.23 40.45
CA GLN A 695 -4.04 17.62 40.23
C GLN A 695 -5.29 18.52 40.17
N VAL A 696 -5.31 19.55 41.01
CA VAL A 696 -6.31 20.63 40.99
C VAL A 696 -5.70 21.87 40.35
N GLY A 697 -6.39 22.48 39.38
CA GLY A 697 -5.81 23.49 38.51
C GLY A 697 -4.60 22.95 37.72
N LEU A 698 -3.89 23.80 37.02
CA LEU A 698 -2.64 23.41 36.36
C LEU A 698 -1.44 23.99 37.14
N PRO A 699 -0.43 23.18 37.50
CA PRO A 699 0.73 23.66 38.24
C PRO A 699 1.69 24.44 37.33
N VAL A 700 2.63 25.18 37.92
CA VAL A 700 3.82 25.61 37.19
C VAL A 700 4.62 24.36 36.83
N LEU A 701 4.80 24.11 35.54
CA LEU A 701 5.51 22.94 35.05
C LEU A 701 6.98 22.96 35.50
N GLU A 702 7.51 21.81 35.92
CA GLU A 702 8.92 21.70 36.33
C GLU A 702 9.84 22.03 35.15
N GLY A 703 10.85 22.88 35.40
CA GLY A 703 11.81 23.31 34.38
C GLY A 703 11.23 24.25 33.31
N ARG A 704 9.97 24.70 33.46
CA ARG A 704 9.34 25.69 32.57
C ARG A 704 10.16 26.95 32.49
N ARG A 705 10.61 27.37 31.30
CA ARG A 705 11.26 28.67 31.10
C ARG A 705 10.23 29.70 30.62
N LEU A 706 10.15 30.87 31.24
CA LEU A 706 9.35 31.99 30.76
C LEU A 706 10.18 33.27 30.78
N GLU A 707 10.42 33.86 29.60
CA GLU A 707 11.01 35.18 29.45
C GLU A 707 9.89 36.24 29.46
N ILE A 708 10.07 37.29 30.26
CA ILE A 708 9.15 38.42 30.32
C ILE A 708 9.93 39.68 29.94
N ASP A 709 9.61 40.23 28.77
CA ASP A 709 10.15 41.50 28.29
C ASP A 709 9.30 42.66 28.83
N CYS A 710 9.90 43.47 29.70
CA CYS A 710 9.22 44.57 30.36
C CYS A 710 9.41 45.86 29.54
N LEU A 711 8.39 46.27 28.78
CA LEU A 711 8.40 47.53 28.02
C LEU A 711 8.08 48.75 28.91
N ALA A 712 7.56 48.51 30.11
CA ALA A 712 7.43 49.47 31.21
C ALA A 712 8.06 48.88 32.48
N PRO A 713 8.29 49.67 33.55
CA PRO A 713 8.75 49.10 34.82
C PRO A 713 7.71 48.11 35.37
N VAL A 714 8.14 46.88 35.68
CA VAL A 714 7.27 45.82 36.24
C VAL A 714 7.85 45.33 37.56
N SER A 715 7.08 45.44 38.63
CA SER A 715 7.43 44.87 39.94
C SER A 715 6.81 43.49 40.09
N PHE A 716 7.56 42.53 40.60
CA PHE A 716 7.14 41.16 40.95
C PHE A 716 7.19 41.00 42.47
N ALA A 717 6.07 40.60 43.07
CA ALA A 717 6.00 40.39 44.51
C ALA A 717 6.66 39.07 44.89
N SER A 718 7.56 39.07 45.88
CA SER A 718 8.08 37.82 46.44
C SER A 718 7.15 37.29 47.55
N ALA A 719 6.94 38.07 48.62
CA ALA A 719 6.04 37.69 49.71
C ALA A 719 4.55 37.68 49.29
N GLY A 720 3.83 36.62 49.67
CA GLY A 720 2.39 36.49 49.43
C GLY A 720 2.00 36.20 47.98
N SER A 721 2.96 35.88 47.12
CA SER A 721 2.71 35.46 45.73
C SER A 721 2.20 34.02 45.67
N ALA A 722 1.33 33.73 44.69
CA ALA A 722 0.78 32.40 44.46
C ALA A 722 0.52 32.18 42.96
N PRO A 723 1.22 31.25 42.28
CA PRO A 723 2.35 30.45 42.75
C PRO A 723 3.49 31.31 43.33
N ALA A 724 4.27 30.73 44.24
CA ALA A 724 5.37 31.46 44.88
C ALA A 724 6.35 31.97 43.82
N GLN A 725 6.76 33.23 43.94
CA GLN A 725 7.72 33.90 43.08
C GLN A 725 9.00 34.14 43.89
N GLU A 726 9.94 33.21 43.74
CA GLU A 726 11.18 33.16 44.50
C GLU A 726 12.32 33.86 43.74
N ASN A 727 13.16 34.55 44.50
CA ASN A 727 14.42 35.09 44.03
C ASN A 727 15.41 35.10 45.20
N TRP A 728 16.71 35.24 44.91
CA TRP A 728 17.77 35.14 45.90
C TRP A 728 17.73 36.22 47.00
N THR A 729 17.04 37.35 46.78
CA THR A 729 16.94 38.44 47.79
C THR A 729 15.78 38.23 48.76
N GLY A 730 14.75 37.46 48.38
CA GLY A 730 13.48 37.37 49.11
C GLY A 730 12.65 38.67 49.12
N ALA A 731 13.11 39.72 48.44
CA ALA A 731 12.42 41.00 48.29
C ALA A 731 11.63 41.06 46.97
N PRO A 732 10.64 41.97 46.84
CA PRO A 732 10.05 42.28 45.55
C PRO A 732 11.11 42.70 44.53
N LEU A 733 10.98 42.25 43.29
CA LEU A 733 11.93 42.52 42.22
C LEU A 733 11.29 43.47 41.21
N THR A 734 11.92 44.60 40.91
CA THR A 734 11.43 45.56 39.90
C THR A 734 12.33 45.54 38.67
N VAL A 735 11.79 45.04 37.56
CA VAL A 735 12.46 45.06 36.26
C VAL A 735 12.21 46.43 35.60
N PRO A 736 13.24 47.20 35.23
CA PRO A 736 13.06 48.47 34.53
C PRO A 736 12.53 48.28 33.12
N ALA A 737 11.98 49.35 32.54
CA ALA A 737 11.57 49.36 31.14
C ALA A 737 12.76 49.06 30.20
N GLY A 738 12.51 48.26 29.17
CA GLY A 738 13.52 47.82 28.19
C GLY A 738 14.37 46.64 28.65
N ALA A 739 14.03 45.97 29.76
CA ALA A 739 14.76 44.83 30.29
C ALA A 739 13.90 43.55 30.32
N THR A 740 14.58 42.41 30.46
CA THR A 740 13.96 41.08 30.47
C THR A 740 14.28 40.37 31.78
N ILE A 741 13.31 39.63 32.30
CA ILE A 741 13.50 38.64 33.36
C ILE A 741 13.18 37.24 32.85
N GLU A 742 14.04 36.26 33.20
CA GLU A 742 13.78 34.83 32.95
C GLU A 742 13.31 34.17 34.24
N TRP A 743 12.12 33.56 34.20
CA TRP A 743 11.59 32.71 35.25
C TRP A 743 11.76 31.24 34.89
N ARG A 744 12.03 30.42 35.91
CA ARG A 744 12.08 28.96 35.81
C ARG A 744 11.08 28.31 36.76
N GLY A 745 10.29 27.39 36.26
CA GLY A 745 9.40 26.57 37.07
C GLY A 745 10.22 25.59 37.92
N HIS A 746 9.96 25.57 39.22
CA HIS A 746 10.61 24.67 40.16
C HIS A 746 9.67 24.35 41.33
N ALA A 747 9.40 23.07 41.58
CA ALA A 747 8.54 22.60 42.68
C ALA A 747 7.14 23.26 42.73
N GLY A 748 6.55 23.55 41.56
CA GLY A 748 5.26 24.24 41.44
C GLY A 748 5.30 25.75 41.71
N ALA A 749 6.49 26.32 41.92
CA ALA A 749 6.76 27.74 42.07
C ALA A 749 7.57 28.29 40.88
N TRP A 750 7.80 29.60 40.88
CA TRP A 750 8.67 30.29 39.94
C TRP A 750 9.94 30.76 40.63
N GLN A 751 11.10 30.49 40.03
CA GLN A 751 12.40 30.97 40.46
C GLN A 751 12.97 31.93 39.41
N ALA A 752 13.35 33.13 39.82
CA ALA A 752 14.04 34.07 38.93
C ALA A 752 15.45 33.53 38.61
N ALA A 753 15.71 33.21 37.34
CA ALA A 753 16.93 32.53 36.89
C ALA A 753 17.98 33.49 36.33
N ARG A 754 17.54 34.58 35.67
CA ARG A 754 18.38 35.67 35.16
C ARG A 754 17.62 36.99 35.25
N PHE A 755 18.24 37.98 35.88
CA PHE A 755 17.80 39.37 35.94
C PHE A 755 19.03 40.28 35.74
N ILE A 756 18.82 41.48 35.19
CA ILE A 756 19.87 42.34 34.64
C ILE A 756 20.79 42.99 35.70
N GLN A 757 21.94 43.45 35.21
CA GLN A 757 23.10 43.98 35.92
C GLN A 757 22.80 45.11 36.95
N SER A 758 21.69 45.83 36.82
CA SER A 758 21.29 46.92 37.72
C SER A 758 21.04 46.48 39.16
N ASP A 759 20.77 45.19 39.40
CA ASP A 759 20.48 44.67 40.74
C ASP A 759 21.77 44.41 41.55
N TYR A 760 22.93 44.48 40.90
CA TYR A 760 24.25 44.29 41.51
C TYR A 760 25.18 45.48 41.32
N LEU A 761 24.89 46.35 40.35
CA LEU A 761 25.68 47.50 39.98
C LEU A 761 24.69 48.60 39.66
N VAL A 762 24.41 49.48 40.63
CA VAL A 762 23.59 50.69 40.38
C VAL A 762 24.55 51.85 40.09
N PRO A 763 24.89 52.14 38.82
CA PRO A 763 25.57 53.37 38.47
C PRO A 763 24.62 54.55 38.74
N ALA A 764 24.95 55.39 39.69
CA ALA A 764 24.23 56.62 39.96
C ALA A 764 24.73 57.75 39.03
N ALA A 765 23.90 58.77 38.84
CA ALA A 765 24.21 59.93 37.99
C ALA A 765 25.45 60.72 38.46
N ASP A 766 25.87 60.52 39.71
CA ASP A 766 27.10 61.06 40.28
C ASP A 766 28.36 60.25 39.92
N GLY A 767 28.22 59.17 39.13
CA GLY A 767 29.28 58.27 38.70
C GLY A 767 29.64 57.17 39.71
N SER A 768 28.93 57.09 40.84
CA SER A 768 29.14 56.01 41.82
C SER A 768 28.45 54.71 41.42
N VAL A 769 28.95 53.58 41.90
CA VAL A 769 28.41 52.25 41.61
C VAL A 769 28.14 51.51 42.92
N THR A 770 26.90 51.12 43.18
CA THR A 770 26.53 50.30 44.36
C THR A 770 26.58 48.81 44.03
N LEU A 771 27.30 48.04 44.85
CA LEU A 771 27.32 46.57 44.90
C LEU A 771 26.36 46.09 46.00
N GLY A 772 25.21 45.55 45.60
CA GLY A 772 24.20 45.04 46.55
C GLY A 772 24.56 43.66 47.14
N SER A 773 24.29 43.43 48.41
CA SER A 773 24.47 42.11 49.07
C SER A 773 23.42 41.84 50.16
N GLN A 774 23.18 40.56 50.52
CA GLN A 774 22.25 40.19 51.60
C GLN A 774 22.64 40.74 52.99
N ALA A 775 23.90 41.14 53.17
CA ALA A 775 24.44 41.63 54.46
C ALA A 775 24.68 43.15 54.47
N GLY A 776 24.22 43.88 53.45
CA GLY A 776 24.39 45.32 53.28
C GLY A 776 25.16 45.69 52.01
N ASP A 777 24.88 46.88 51.47
CA ASP A 777 25.43 47.36 50.21
C ASP A 777 26.82 47.99 50.37
N VAL A 778 27.68 47.82 49.36
CA VAL A 778 28.99 48.49 49.25
C VAL A 778 28.97 49.44 48.06
N ARG A 779 29.20 50.74 48.25
CA ARG A 779 29.19 51.74 47.16
C ARG A 779 30.58 52.25 46.84
N LEU A 780 30.94 52.25 45.56
CA LEU A 780 32.15 52.84 44.99
C LEU A 780 31.82 54.21 44.42
N GLY A 781 32.19 55.30 45.09
CA GLY A 781 31.93 56.66 44.61
C GLY A 781 33.14 57.34 43.98
N PRO A 782 33.01 58.07 42.86
CA PRO A 782 34.04 59.00 42.41
C PRO A 782 34.05 60.19 43.38
N ALA A 783 35.11 60.33 44.16
CA ALA A 783 35.37 61.60 44.81
C ALA A 783 36.02 62.56 43.80
N ALA A 784 35.75 63.87 43.91
CA ALA A 784 36.40 64.88 43.09
C ALA A 784 37.92 64.66 43.06
N GLY A 785 38.50 64.52 41.85
CA GLY A 785 39.95 64.33 41.67
C GLY A 785 40.45 62.88 41.49
N GLY A 786 39.60 61.89 41.23
CA GLY A 786 40.04 60.55 40.81
C GLY A 786 40.27 59.54 41.95
N ALA A 787 39.61 59.74 43.10
CA ALA A 787 39.65 58.81 44.23
C ALA A 787 38.48 57.83 44.22
N VAL A 788 38.72 56.61 44.72
CA VAL A 788 37.66 55.63 45.00
C VAL A 788 37.26 55.75 46.47
N ARG A 789 36.00 56.08 46.76
CA ARG A 789 35.47 56.15 48.12
C ARG A 789 34.69 54.89 48.48
N LEU A 790 34.99 54.30 49.63
CA LEU A 790 34.30 53.16 50.23
C LEU A 790 33.47 53.64 51.43
N ILE A 791 32.15 53.42 51.38
CA ILE A 791 31.20 53.79 52.45
C ILE A 791 30.21 52.65 52.70
N SER A 792 29.57 52.64 53.88
CA SER A 792 28.43 51.78 54.23
C SER A 792 27.34 52.59 54.96
N PRO A 793 26.13 52.03 55.17
CA PRO A 793 25.10 52.69 55.97
C PRO A 793 25.51 52.97 57.43
N THR A 794 26.42 52.15 57.98
CA THR A 794 26.96 52.34 59.33
C THR A 794 28.18 53.27 59.37
N GLU A 795 28.84 53.49 58.22
CA GLU A 795 30.06 54.31 58.08
C GLU A 795 29.92 55.31 56.91
N PRO A 796 29.09 56.36 57.06
CA PRO A 796 28.76 57.29 55.96
C PRO A 796 29.93 58.21 55.56
N THR A 797 30.90 58.41 56.46
CA THR A 797 32.14 59.11 56.13
C THR A 797 33.09 58.18 55.34
N GLY A 798 33.23 56.93 55.79
CA GLY A 798 34.05 55.90 55.15
C GLY A 798 35.51 56.30 54.92
N CYS A 799 36.16 55.69 53.92
CA CYS A 799 37.54 55.99 53.56
C CYS A 799 37.71 56.19 52.04
N VAL A 800 38.80 56.82 51.65
CA VAL A 800 39.16 57.00 50.23
C VAL A 800 40.48 56.30 49.89
N VAL A 801 40.55 55.79 48.67
CA VAL A 801 41.79 55.30 48.04
C VAL A 801 42.18 56.32 46.99
N LEU A 802 43.35 56.93 47.19
CA LEU A 802 43.88 58.03 46.40
C LEU A 802 45.17 57.63 45.69
N ILE A 803 45.46 58.30 44.58
CA ILE A 803 46.76 58.25 43.90
C ILE A 803 47.24 59.67 43.59
N GLY A 804 48.54 59.87 43.55
CA GLY A 804 49.12 61.14 43.09
C GLY A 804 50.63 61.15 43.15
N ARG A 805 51.25 62.32 42.97
CA ARG A 805 52.71 62.50 43.00
C ARG A 805 53.14 63.27 44.25
N GLY A 806 54.24 62.86 44.86
CA GLY A 806 54.78 63.44 46.10
C GLY A 806 54.13 62.90 47.39
N SER A 807 54.55 63.47 48.52
CA SER A 807 53.99 63.11 49.83
C SER A 807 52.57 63.67 49.99
N PRO A 808 51.61 62.87 50.50
CA PRO A 808 50.26 63.35 50.80
C PRO A 808 50.20 64.18 52.10
N LEU A 809 51.22 64.10 52.96
CA LEU A 809 51.24 64.80 54.25
C LEU A 809 51.33 66.32 54.06
N GLY A 810 50.38 67.06 54.64
CA GLY A 810 50.27 68.51 54.51
C GLY A 810 49.65 68.99 53.19
N VAL A 811 49.37 68.06 52.26
CA VAL A 811 48.88 68.39 50.91
C VAL A 811 47.47 67.84 50.65
N VAL A 812 47.17 66.61 51.06
CA VAL A 812 45.93 65.91 50.68
C VAL A 812 45.02 65.69 51.89
N SER A 813 43.83 66.28 51.90
CA SER A 813 42.81 66.04 52.95
C SER A 813 42.02 64.76 52.70
N ALA A 814 41.81 63.94 53.74
CA ALA A 814 41.05 62.68 53.66
C ALA A 814 40.62 62.20 55.06
N PRO A 815 39.53 61.41 55.21
CA PRO A 815 39.16 60.81 56.49
C PRO A 815 40.18 59.76 56.99
N PRO A 816 40.32 59.54 58.31
CA PRO A 816 41.10 58.42 58.86
C PRO A 816 40.68 57.07 58.26
N GLY A 817 41.65 56.18 58.05
CA GLY A 817 41.49 54.90 57.35
C GLY A 817 41.69 54.98 55.83
N SER A 818 41.82 56.18 55.26
CA SER A 818 42.12 56.37 53.83
C SER A 818 43.54 55.96 53.47
N SER A 819 43.76 55.63 52.20
CA SER A 819 45.08 55.27 51.66
C SER A 819 45.48 56.16 50.48
N TYR A 820 46.79 56.36 50.29
CA TYR A 820 47.34 57.14 49.20
C TYR A 820 48.55 56.43 48.60
N ARG A 821 48.58 56.28 47.27
CA ARG A 821 49.72 55.71 46.54
C ARG A 821 50.49 56.81 45.82
N ASN A 822 51.73 57.03 46.24
CA ASN A 822 52.65 58.00 45.64
C ASN A 822 53.30 57.38 44.40
N LEU A 823 53.01 57.95 43.23
CA LEU A 823 53.45 57.50 41.91
C LEU A 823 54.88 57.93 41.56
N ASP A 824 55.53 58.77 42.37
CA ASP A 824 56.96 59.08 42.22
C ASP A 824 57.84 57.95 42.77
N GLY A 825 57.26 57.03 43.56
CA GLY A 825 57.96 55.94 44.22
C GLY A 825 58.94 56.40 45.31
N GLY A 826 59.54 55.44 46.02
CA GLY A 826 60.53 55.69 47.07
C GLY A 826 60.41 54.68 48.21
N ALA A 827 61.56 54.25 48.76
CA ALA A 827 61.60 53.32 49.88
C ALA A 827 60.92 53.92 51.11
N GLY A 828 59.86 53.29 51.61
CA GLY A 828 59.11 53.77 52.78
C GLY A 828 58.22 54.97 52.51
N ALA A 829 57.94 55.32 51.24
CA ALA A 829 57.18 56.52 50.86
C ALA A 829 56.23 56.31 49.67
N THR A 830 56.05 55.07 49.22
CA THR A 830 55.20 54.70 48.09
C THR A 830 53.73 54.52 48.52
N PHE A 831 53.48 54.02 49.73
CA PHE A 831 52.14 53.79 50.25
C PHE A 831 51.93 54.48 51.61
N TRP A 832 50.84 55.23 51.74
CA TRP A 832 50.51 56.02 52.92
C TRP A 832 49.12 55.66 53.43
N ILE A 833 48.96 55.67 54.75
CA ILE A 833 47.68 55.50 55.44
C ILE A 833 47.37 56.74 56.28
N LYS A 834 46.13 57.21 56.20
CA LYS A 834 45.59 58.26 57.05
C LYS A 834 45.24 57.65 58.40
N GLN A 835 45.94 58.03 59.46
CA GLN A 835 45.68 57.45 60.78
C GLN A 835 44.77 58.35 61.63
N THR A 836 44.86 59.68 61.46
CA THR A 836 44.12 60.66 62.27
C THR A 836 43.81 61.92 61.45
N ALA A 837 42.89 62.77 61.97
CA ALA A 837 42.40 64.01 61.38
C ALA A 837 41.74 63.87 59.98
N THR A 838 40.97 64.88 59.57
CA THR A 838 40.30 64.94 58.26
C THR A 838 40.91 65.97 57.31
N ASP A 839 41.75 66.88 57.82
CA ASP A 839 42.52 67.84 57.03
C ASP A 839 43.75 67.18 56.38
N ALA A 840 44.74 67.93 55.89
CA ALA A 840 45.89 67.36 55.19
C ALA A 840 46.95 66.71 56.11
N THR A 841 46.79 66.74 57.44
CA THR A 841 47.76 66.20 58.42
C THR A 841 47.48 64.74 58.79
N GLY A 842 48.33 64.04 59.56
CA GLY A 842 48.01 62.68 60.03
C GLY A 842 48.13 61.54 58.99
N TRP A 843 48.80 61.79 57.86
CA TRP A 843 49.25 60.74 56.93
C TRP A 843 50.55 60.10 57.42
N VAL A 844 50.63 58.77 57.40
CA VAL A 844 51.81 57.99 57.77
C VAL A 844 52.23 57.11 56.60
N ALA A 845 53.50 57.19 56.22
CA ALA A 845 54.07 56.33 55.19
C ALA A 845 54.31 54.92 55.77
N ILE A 846 53.90 53.89 55.03
CA ILE A 846 53.91 52.49 55.50
C ILE A 846 54.82 51.61 54.66
N ALA A 847 55.03 51.92 53.38
CA ALA A 847 55.92 51.17 52.48
C ALA A 847 56.47 52.02 51.34
#